data_AF-A0AAQ0CGM1-F1
#
_entry.id   AF-A0AAQ0CGM1-F1
#
_cell.length_a   1.000
_cell.length_b   1.000
_cell.length_c   1.000
_cell.angle_alpha   90.00
_cell.angle_beta   90.00
_cell.angle_gamma   90.00
#
_symmetry.space_group_name_H-M   'P 1'
#
loop_
_entity.id
_entity.type
_entity.pdbx_description
1 polymer ?
#
loop_
_entity_poly.entity_id
_entity_poly.type
_entity_poly.pdbx_seq_one_letter_code
_entity_poly.pdbx_strand_id
1 'polypeptide(L)'
;MATQENLNLAQQLYVAYYGRPADAAGLQFWAEEIEANGIDAAISAFGNSAEFTERFGDLDNEELVNGIYQQAFGRDADAEGLAFYTEKLESGELDLATIALTIVQNATDTDAKDASALEAKVAAADKYTVAAGDKHSGEAADDYAAEFLSTVDADTDVDALDLGPVVAGIPSDGGDGDGDGGEPSETINIDFNNTTSVGGNGSFIIDDEGRLVFVPGTEDADGGYVAVENGTGGTTVSNIGKIEWDEAGQVVTSSKDYTFNLADQLHSGEQYNGLFLSPVLTAEDRSADSQLFIDLLDLRTAQTNRPLGDLPVNGFRFSVGGETVVLQSEDIFAAETYPELLTAVQNAIAASDDPLLEGFQATLGGEFRAQDDQGVQVSGTTLVLTDSKGRQIESGNFTYSEDASAGGFTLYGEQSTEAPQSIQELIETNLNLDNIGYGSQGGSINLVGQSNSDKGIEQMNVTADNTVWLTRLESDSAGRGNTGANVDGSQFLKEINLEGEGKFLVGQQDGEAVLGLADLVGADTTAYGLVDVQDFNGGSYNGDIKLNAIITEEVVARDLDAMDDDVDPKSDNATFNYTTAAGDDQVSLALSDELMAREDANVVVDTGAGDDVVETFITLEDSVSFDDLADLSDQQLNANLTIATGEGNDVVRTWGAGDAVIGTGTGNDVVYADNSGFRNDRWEFNSTAAAGAMPTDVSNSDTSLSDTANGVKQTFSVDEGAEIQVRVSFKGHETVWVDVPSTDGGNTGDTISTLQVNQAIKDAVNNDHVLANLLEAFDGDGNILNIESLIDGNNLDALDISFRDHNSNTTSTDGLAAINALYGEKVDSDVSGQTLGGADSEAESDNTIDVGAGNDVVVLGTGEFSNDTLVLVDQFGNNDIVNFTVGDVNGHDILDFTSYGVNRATVGSNDYNVANDEVNLVSFNAADFDADTTFANLNADDIRDAIGNTVDNGRVDSIVMVESGNKGMYKVFDINSANDSTSYTVELVGTLDFGDSLALVDANIA
;
A
#
# COMPACT_ATOMS: atom_id res chain seq x y z
N MET A 1 45.35 -25.57 -13.56
CA MET A 1 45.11 -27.03 -13.61
C MET A 1 46.02 -27.70 -12.60
N ALA A 2 45.47 -27.84 -11.40
CA ALA A 2 46.06 -28.56 -10.28
C ALA A 2 46.45 -30.01 -10.64
N THR A 3 47.39 -30.55 -9.88
CA THR A 3 47.78 -31.96 -9.99
C THR A 3 46.68 -32.89 -9.49
N GLN A 4 46.60 -34.12 -10.03
CA GLN A 4 45.66 -35.15 -9.54
C GLN A 4 45.86 -35.45 -8.05
N GLU A 5 47.10 -35.32 -7.55
CA GLU A 5 47.40 -35.49 -6.13
C GLU A 5 46.68 -34.44 -5.26
N ASN A 6 46.59 -33.20 -5.73
CA ASN A 6 45.89 -32.13 -5.01
C ASN A 6 44.36 -32.21 -5.16
N LEU A 7 43.85 -32.68 -6.31
CA LEU A 7 42.41 -32.96 -6.48
C LEU A 7 41.95 -34.04 -5.50
N ASN A 8 42.69 -35.14 -5.40
CA ASN A 8 42.39 -36.20 -4.44
C ASN A 8 42.44 -35.70 -2.98
N LEU A 9 43.37 -34.81 -2.68
CA LEU A 9 43.53 -34.23 -1.35
C LEU A 9 42.38 -33.27 -1.00
N ALA A 10 41.93 -32.46 -1.95
CA ALA A 10 40.76 -31.60 -1.80
C ALA A 10 39.48 -32.44 -1.58
N GLN A 11 39.26 -33.51 -2.36
CA GLN A 11 38.11 -34.40 -2.16
C GLN A 11 38.14 -35.05 -0.77
N GLN A 12 39.30 -35.47 -0.29
CA GLN A 12 39.45 -36.03 1.06
C GLN A 12 39.05 -35.04 2.16
N LEU A 13 39.30 -33.74 1.97
CA LEU A 13 38.89 -32.71 2.92
C LEU A 13 37.37 -32.54 2.93
N TYR A 14 36.70 -32.48 1.77
CA TYR A 14 35.24 -32.43 1.69
C TYR A 14 34.58 -33.63 2.39
N VAL A 15 35.07 -34.85 2.10
CA VAL A 15 34.56 -36.09 2.71
C VAL A 15 34.73 -36.09 4.23
N ALA A 16 35.88 -35.65 4.73
CA ALA A 16 36.21 -35.76 6.13
C ALA A 16 35.72 -34.61 7.00
N TYR A 17 35.47 -33.43 6.40
CA TYR A 17 35.16 -32.20 7.12
C TYR A 17 33.72 -31.75 6.93
N TYR A 18 33.16 -31.94 5.74
CA TYR A 18 31.77 -31.61 5.43
C TYR A 18 30.87 -32.84 5.27
N GLY A 19 31.45 -34.05 5.22
CA GLY A 19 30.69 -35.29 5.11
C GLY A 19 30.01 -35.49 3.76
N ARG A 20 30.39 -34.71 2.74
CA ARG A 20 29.80 -34.72 1.40
C ARG A 20 30.88 -34.77 0.31
N PRO A 21 30.53 -35.19 -0.93
CA PRO A 21 31.38 -34.97 -2.10
C PRO A 21 31.59 -33.46 -2.36
N ALA A 22 32.68 -33.09 -3.02
CA ALA A 22 32.86 -31.73 -3.51
C ALA A 22 31.98 -31.47 -4.75
N ASP A 23 31.60 -30.22 -4.99
CA ASP A 23 31.17 -29.78 -6.32
C ASP A 23 32.39 -29.64 -7.25
N ALA A 24 32.16 -29.59 -8.56
CA ALA A 24 33.23 -29.59 -9.55
C ALA A 24 34.10 -28.32 -9.49
N ALA A 25 33.51 -27.16 -9.20
CA ALA A 25 34.20 -25.88 -9.14
C ALA A 25 35.01 -25.75 -7.83
N GLY A 26 34.40 -26.09 -6.70
CA GLY A 26 35.03 -26.16 -5.39
C GLY A 26 36.20 -27.12 -5.38
N LEU A 27 36.05 -28.34 -5.93
CA LEU A 27 37.14 -29.30 -6.03
C LEU A 27 38.35 -28.73 -6.78
N GLN A 28 38.11 -28.05 -7.90
CA GLN A 28 39.17 -27.43 -8.71
C GLN A 28 39.81 -26.25 -7.98
N PHE A 29 39.01 -25.39 -7.36
CA PHE A 29 39.47 -24.22 -6.59
C PHE A 29 40.39 -24.64 -5.45
N TRP A 30 39.94 -25.57 -4.60
CA TRP A 30 40.71 -26.01 -3.44
C TRP A 30 41.97 -26.78 -3.84
N ALA A 31 41.95 -27.53 -4.93
CA ALA A 31 43.14 -28.20 -5.45
C ALA A 31 44.20 -27.21 -5.96
N GLU A 32 43.78 -26.09 -6.57
CA GLU A 32 44.68 -25.01 -6.99
C GLU A 32 45.21 -24.21 -5.80
N GLU A 33 44.39 -23.99 -4.78
CA GLU A 33 44.81 -23.33 -3.54
C GLU A 33 45.86 -24.15 -2.77
N ILE A 34 45.68 -25.47 -2.69
CA ILE A 34 46.69 -26.40 -2.14
C ILE A 34 47.98 -26.34 -2.97
N GLU A 35 47.91 -26.23 -4.30
CA GLU A 35 49.09 -26.11 -5.16
C GLU A 35 49.84 -24.79 -4.95
N ALA A 36 49.11 -23.69 -4.80
CA ALA A 36 49.66 -22.36 -4.69
C ALA A 36 50.23 -22.05 -3.30
N ASN A 37 49.48 -22.40 -2.25
CA ASN A 37 49.72 -21.93 -0.88
C ASN A 37 50.03 -23.06 0.12
N GLY A 38 49.94 -24.32 -0.31
CA GLY A 38 50.19 -25.49 0.51
C GLY A 38 49.00 -25.89 1.38
N ILE A 39 49.00 -27.14 1.83
CA ILE A 39 47.85 -27.75 2.50
C ILE A 39 47.47 -27.04 3.82
N ASP A 40 48.46 -26.57 4.60
CA ASP A 40 48.21 -25.90 5.89
C ASP A 40 47.38 -24.62 5.73
N ALA A 41 47.55 -23.88 4.63
CA ALA A 41 46.79 -22.67 4.35
C ALA A 41 45.34 -22.99 3.90
N ALA A 42 45.18 -24.01 3.05
CA ALA A 42 43.88 -24.48 2.59
C ALA A 42 43.02 -25.02 3.75
N ILE A 43 43.62 -25.81 4.65
CA ILE A 43 43.00 -26.33 5.88
C ILE A 43 42.46 -25.20 6.76
N SER A 44 43.28 -24.16 6.99
CA SER A 44 42.87 -23.02 7.80
C SER A 44 41.72 -22.24 7.17
N ALA A 45 41.64 -22.15 5.84
CA ALA A 45 40.53 -21.49 5.15
C ALA A 45 39.25 -22.33 5.17
N PHE A 46 39.37 -23.65 5.04
CA PHE A 46 38.26 -24.61 5.13
C PHE A 46 37.56 -24.54 6.50
N GLY A 47 38.34 -24.44 7.59
CA GLY A 47 37.80 -24.32 8.95
C GLY A 47 37.28 -22.94 9.36
N ASN A 48 37.33 -21.93 8.48
CA ASN A 48 36.79 -20.58 8.73
C ASN A 48 35.77 -20.16 7.65
N SER A 49 35.25 -21.10 6.86
CA SER A 49 34.25 -20.82 5.83
C SER A 49 32.88 -20.49 6.44
N ALA A 50 32.03 -19.79 5.68
CA ALA A 50 30.64 -19.55 6.06
C ALA A 50 29.89 -20.87 6.25
N GLU A 51 30.03 -21.80 5.30
CA GLU A 51 29.48 -23.17 5.34
C GLU A 51 29.88 -23.92 6.63
N PHE A 52 31.14 -23.81 7.07
CA PHE A 52 31.59 -24.44 8.30
C PHE A 52 30.91 -23.85 9.54
N THR A 53 30.78 -22.52 9.59
CA THR A 53 30.16 -21.81 10.73
C THR A 53 28.69 -22.16 10.86
N GLU A 54 28.00 -22.26 9.72
CA GLU A 54 26.58 -22.58 9.64
C GLU A 54 26.28 -24.04 10.01
N ARG A 55 27.07 -24.99 9.51
CA ARG A 55 26.82 -26.42 9.74
C ARG A 55 27.35 -26.94 11.07
N PHE A 56 28.38 -26.30 11.64
CA PHE A 56 29.12 -26.85 12.79
C PHE A 56 29.39 -25.85 13.92
N GLY A 57 29.05 -24.56 13.77
CA GLY A 57 29.39 -23.51 14.74
C GLY A 57 28.76 -23.65 16.13
N ASP A 58 27.64 -24.38 16.23
CA ASP A 58 26.89 -24.59 17.48
C ASP A 58 27.26 -25.88 18.25
N LEU A 59 28.13 -26.73 17.69
CA LEU A 59 28.52 -28.01 18.29
C LEU A 59 29.67 -27.86 19.29
N ASP A 60 29.69 -28.71 20.33
CA ASP A 60 30.81 -28.74 21.28
C ASP A 60 32.04 -29.49 20.73
N ASN A 61 33.19 -29.33 21.38
CA ASN A 61 34.45 -29.90 20.91
C ASN A 61 34.48 -31.45 20.90
N GLU A 62 33.67 -32.14 21.71
CA GLU A 62 33.55 -33.60 21.65
C GLU A 62 32.67 -34.01 20.46
N GLU A 63 31.58 -33.29 20.23
CA GLU A 63 30.68 -33.48 19.10
C GLU A 63 31.36 -33.22 17.75
N LEU A 64 32.14 -32.15 17.64
CA LEU A 64 32.93 -31.82 16.45
C LEU A 64 33.94 -32.92 16.10
N VAL A 65 34.70 -33.39 17.11
CA VAL A 65 35.70 -34.46 16.90
C VAL A 65 35.01 -35.78 16.54
N ASN A 66 33.90 -36.13 17.19
CA ASN A 66 33.18 -37.36 16.87
C ASN A 66 32.51 -37.29 15.48
N GLY A 67 32.05 -36.11 15.06
CA GLY A 67 31.50 -35.85 13.73
C GLY A 67 32.48 -36.20 12.61
N ILE A 68 33.76 -35.86 12.76
CA ILE A 68 34.81 -36.22 11.79
C ILE A 68 34.93 -37.75 11.62
N TYR A 69 34.89 -38.52 12.72
CA TYR A 69 34.97 -39.98 12.64
C TYR A 69 33.73 -40.57 11.94
N GLN A 70 32.55 -39.99 12.19
CA GLN A 70 31.30 -40.39 11.55
C GLN A 70 31.31 -40.09 10.04
N GLN A 71 31.75 -38.90 9.65
CA GLN A 71 31.83 -38.49 8.25
C GLN A 71 32.86 -39.32 7.47
N ALA A 72 34.08 -39.42 8.00
CA ALA A 72 35.19 -40.09 7.33
C ALA A 72 35.08 -41.64 7.33
N PHE A 73 34.55 -42.24 8.40
CA PHE A 73 34.59 -43.71 8.59
C PHE A 73 33.23 -44.36 8.89
N GLY A 74 32.17 -43.59 9.14
CA GLY A 74 30.84 -44.11 9.49
C GLY A 74 30.77 -44.76 10.88
N ARG A 75 31.61 -44.33 11.83
CA ARG A 75 31.64 -44.83 13.21
C ARG A 75 32.01 -43.74 14.20
N ASP A 76 31.67 -43.93 15.47
CA ASP A 76 32.13 -43.06 16.55
C ASP A 76 33.64 -43.21 16.78
N ALA A 77 34.25 -42.13 17.30
CA ALA A 77 35.60 -42.12 17.83
C ALA A 77 35.72 -43.09 19.02
N ASP A 78 36.86 -43.76 19.15
CA ASP A 78 37.12 -44.50 20.40
C ASP A 78 37.40 -43.52 21.54
N ALA A 79 37.17 -43.97 22.77
CA ALA A 79 37.26 -43.10 23.95
C ALA A 79 38.67 -42.50 24.16
N GLU A 80 39.74 -43.15 23.69
CA GLU A 80 41.11 -42.63 23.82
C GLU A 80 41.41 -41.59 22.73
N GLY A 81 40.97 -41.85 21.49
CA GLY A 81 41.07 -40.93 20.35
C GLY A 81 40.24 -39.65 20.54
N LEU A 82 38.98 -39.78 20.96
CA LEU A 82 38.08 -38.65 21.24
C LEU A 82 38.70 -37.72 22.29
N ALA A 83 39.07 -38.28 23.45
CA ALA A 83 39.67 -37.50 24.54
C ALA A 83 40.98 -36.81 24.13
N PHE A 84 41.81 -37.47 23.31
CA PHE A 84 43.07 -36.90 22.84
C PHE A 84 42.85 -35.69 21.92
N TYR A 85 41.97 -35.80 20.91
CA TYR A 85 41.75 -34.72 19.96
C TYR A 85 40.93 -33.59 20.55
N THR A 86 39.95 -33.88 21.42
CA THR A 86 39.21 -32.85 22.16
C THR A 86 40.14 -32.03 23.06
N GLU A 87 41.08 -32.65 23.78
CA GLU A 87 42.09 -31.90 24.59
C GLU A 87 42.95 -30.98 23.71
N LYS A 88 43.30 -31.41 22.50
CA LYS A 88 44.11 -30.63 21.56
C LYS A 88 43.34 -29.46 20.95
N LEU A 89 42.04 -29.65 20.69
CA LEU A 89 41.14 -28.61 20.22
C LEU A 89 40.85 -27.57 21.31
N GLU A 90 40.53 -28.02 22.53
CA GLU A 90 40.28 -27.13 23.68
C GLU A 90 41.50 -26.28 24.06
N SER A 91 42.69 -26.84 23.94
CA SER A 91 43.94 -26.12 24.23
C SER A 91 44.38 -25.18 23.09
N GLY A 92 43.72 -25.24 21.92
CA GLY A 92 44.11 -24.53 20.71
C GLY A 92 45.47 -24.98 20.15
N GLU A 93 45.95 -26.16 20.54
CA GLU A 93 47.21 -26.72 20.03
C GLU A 93 47.04 -27.25 18.61
N LEU A 94 45.84 -27.71 18.26
CA LEU A 94 45.41 -28.06 16.91
C LEU A 94 44.04 -27.43 16.64
N ASP A 95 43.84 -26.93 15.42
CA ASP A 95 42.50 -26.59 14.94
C ASP A 95 41.76 -27.83 14.41
N LEU A 96 40.44 -27.72 14.26
CA LEU A 96 39.59 -28.85 13.89
C LEU A 96 39.95 -29.43 12.51
N ALA A 97 40.33 -28.57 11.57
CA ALA A 97 40.69 -28.98 10.21
C ALA A 97 42.03 -29.76 10.19
N THR A 98 43.00 -29.38 11.03
CA THR A 98 44.24 -30.15 11.25
C THR A 98 43.95 -31.50 11.92
N ILE A 99 42.99 -31.53 12.85
CA ILE A 99 42.53 -32.78 13.50
C ILE A 99 41.91 -33.72 12.46
N ALA A 100 41.00 -33.23 11.61
CA ALA A 100 40.37 -34.00 10.56
C ALA A 100 41.39 -34.64 9.60
N LEU A 101 42.35 -33.84 9.11
CA LEU A 101 43.41 -34.35 8.26
C LEU A 101 44.26 -35.41 8.97
N THR A 102 44.63 -35.17 10.23
CA THR A 102 45.46 -36.10 11.01
C THR A 102 44.73 -37.44 11.21
N ILE A 103 43.42 -37.41 11.46
CA ILE A 103 42.59 -38.61 11.62
C ILE A 103 42.53 -39.42 10.31
N VAL A 104 42.23 -38.75 9.20
CA VAL A 104 42.13 -39.36 7.86
C VAL A 104 43.48 -39.93 7.40
N GLN A 105 44.58 -39.20 7.60
CA GLN A 105 45.92 -39.68 7.24
C GLN A 105 46.35 -40.89 8.09
N ASN A 106 46.12 -40.87 9.40
CA ASN A 106 46.51 -41.98 10.29
C ASN A 106 45.71 -43.27 10.05
N ALA A 107 44.46 -43.17 9.59
CA ALA A 107 43.64 -44.33 9.26
C ALA A 107 44.31 -45.21 8.18
N THR A 108 44.93 -44.59 7.17
CA THR A 108 45.59 -45.31 6.06
C THR A 108 46.79 -46.17 6.48
N ASP A 109 47.38 -45.91 7.65
CA ASP A 109 48.59 -46.57 8.14
C ASP A 109 48.35 -47.59 9.27
N THR A 110 47.19 -47.53 9.95
CA THR A 110 47.00 -48.23 11.24
C THR A 110 45.71 -49.05 11.37
N ASP A 111 44.64 -48.75 10.62
CA ASP A 111 43.39 -49.51 10.65
C ASP A 111 42.89 -49.81 9.22
N ALA A 112 42.98 -51.09 8.84
CA ALA A 112 42.58 -51.54 7.51
C ALA A 112 41.08 -51.34 7.21
N LYS A 113 40.22 -51.27 8.23
CA LYS A 113 38.78 -51.08 8.03
C LYS A 113 38.45 -49.60 7.79
N ASP A 114 39.05 -48.70 8.56
CA ASP A 114 38.86 -47.25 8.38
C ASP A 114 39.50 -46.79 7.07
N ALA A 115 40.66 -47.34 6.72
CA ALA A 115 41.29 -47.10 5.41
C ALA A 115 40.36 -47.51 4.25
N SER A 116 39.73 -48.69 4.35
CA SER A 116 38.76 -49.14 3.33
C SER A 116 37.47 -48.31 3.31
N ALA A 117 36.97 -47.86 4.47
CA ALA A 117 35.79 -46.98 4.54
C ALA A 117 36.06 -45.63 3.88
N LEU A 118 37.20 -45.02 4.20
CA LEU A 118 37.63 -43.75 3.63
C LEU A 118 37.89 -43.88 2.13
N GLU A 119 38.58 -44.93 1.68
CA GLU A 119 38.83 -45.17 0.26
C GLU A 119 37.52 -45.35 -0.53
N ALA A 120 36.55 -46.09 0.03
CA ALA A 120 35.24 -46.27 -0.59
C ALA A 120 34.45 -44.96 -0.66
N LYS A 121 34.42 -44.17 0.41
CA LYS A 121 33.77 -42.85 0.45
C LYS A 121 34.40 -41.87 -0.52
N VAL A 122 35.73 -41.73 -0.54
CA VAL A 122 36.42 -40.82 -1.47
C VAL A 122 36.19 -41.25 -2.92
N ALA A 123 36.27 -42.54 -3.24
CA ALA A 123 36.04 -43.02 -4.59
C ALA A 123 34.56 -42.88 -5.03
N ALA A 124 33.61 -43.06 -4.11
CA ALA A 124 32.19 -42.80 -4.38
C ALA A 124 31.93 -41.30 -4.56
N ALA A 125 32.60 -40.45 -3.77
CA ALA A 125 32.52 -39.01 -3.86
C ALA A 125 33.13 -38.50 -5.19
N ASP A 126 34.28 -39.01 -5.62
CA ASP A 126 34.86 -38.69 -6.93
C ASP A 126 33.89 -39.04 -8.08
N LYS A 127 33.25 -40.22 -8.00
CA LYS A 127 32.25 -40.62 -9.00
C LYS A 127 31.00 -39.76 -8.94
N TYR A 128 30.55 -39.38 -7.75
CA TYR A 128 29.41 -38.49 -7.55
C TYR A 128 29.69 -37.10 -8.10
N THR A 129 30.82 -36.48 -7.76
CA THR A 129 31.22 -35.15 -8.27
C THR A 129 31.26 -35.15 -9.81
N VAL A 130 31.77 -36.21 -10.43
CA VAL A 130 31.78 -36.33 -11.91
C VAL A 130 30.40 -36.60 -12.49
N ALA A 131 29.56 -37.41 -11.83
CA ALA A 131 28.25 -37.80 -12.33
C ALA A 131 27.18 -36.74 -12.11
N ALA A 132 27.26 -35.99 -11.01
CA ALA A 132 26.37 -34.88 -10.68
C ALA A 132 26.69 -33.65 -11.54
N GLY A 133 27.97 -33.40 -11.85
CA GLY A 133 28.37 -32.24 -12.66
C GLY A 133 27.84 -30.94 -12.05
N ASP A 134 27.21 -30.11 -12.87
CA ASP A 134 26.66 -28.82 -12.46
C ASP A 134 25.42 -28.94 -11.55
N LYS A 135 24.80 -30.14 -11.48
CA LYS A 135 23.67 -30.41 -10.56
C LYS A 135 24.07 -30.41 -9.09
N HIS A 136 25.37 -30.45 -8.79
CA HIS A 136 25.88 -30.31 -7.41
C HIS A 136 26.13 -28.82 -7.12
N SER A 137 25.06 -28.03 -7.09
CA SER A 137 25.10 -26.59 -6.81
C SER A 137 24.02 -26.22 -5.80
N GLY A 138 24.35 -25.32 -4.87
CA GLY A 138 23.44 -24.88 -3.82
C GLY A 138 23.36 -25.81 -2.61
N GLU A 139 22.74 -25.31 -1.54
CA GLU A 139 22.74 -25.96 -0.23
C GLU A 139 21.93 -27.27 -0.21
N ALA A 140 20.83 -27.33 -0.96
CA ALA A 140 19.99 -28.52 -1.04
C ALA A 140 20.70 -29.69 -1.76
N ALA A 141 21.49 -29.40 -2.80
CA ALA A 141 22.31 -30.41 -3.47
C ALA A 141 23.45 -30.89 -2.57
N ASP A 142 24.05 -29.98 -1.80
CA ASP A 142 25.10 -30.29 -0.82
C ASP A 142 24.59 -31.23 0.28
N ASP A 143 23.38 -31.01 0.77
CA ASP A 143 22.72 -31.88 1.76
C ASP A 143 22.36 -33.25 1.20
N TYR A 144 21.82 -33.29 -0.02
CA TYR A 144 21.53 -34.54 -0.70
C TYR A 144 22.80 -35.36 -0.98
N ALA A 145 23.89 -34.68 -1.35
CA ALA A 145 25.18 -35.31 -1.57
C ALA A 145 25.78 -35.86 -0.27
N ALA A 146 25.58 -35.17 0.86
CA ALA A 146 25.94 -35.65 2.19
C ALA A 146 25.14 -36.91 2.56
N GLU A 147 23.83 -36.92 2.29
CA GLU A 147 22.97 -38.09 2.54
C GLU A 147 23.45 -39.30 1.74
N PHE A 148 23.73 -39.14 0.44
CA PHE A 148 24.30 -40.20 -0.39
C PHE A 148 25.60 -40.75 0.21
N LEU A 149 26.54 -39.87 0.55
CA LEU A 149 27.86 -40.30 1.04
C LEU A 149 27.80 -40.95 2.42
N SER A 150 26.77 -40.65 3.22
CA SER A 150 26.50 -41.32 4.49
C SER A 150 26.15 -42.81 4.32
N THR A 151 25.61 -43.20 3.15
CA THR A 151 25.25 -44.59 2.84
C THR A 151 26.45 -45.47 2.44
N VAL A 152 27.61 -44.85 2.17
CA VAL A 152 28.82 -45.53 1.73
C VAL A 152 29.67 -45.96 2.93
N ASP A 153 30.09 -47.23 2.93
CA ASP A 153 30.92 -47.83 3.98
C ASP A 153 32.05 -48.71 3.39
N ALA A 154 32.84 -49.33 4.27
CA ALA A 154 33.97 -50.19 3.89
C ALA A 154 33.59 -51.43 3.06
N ASP A 155 32.32 -51.84 3.03
CA ASP A 155 31.83 -53.02 2.30
C ASP A 155 31.16 -52.63 0.96
N THR A 156 31.09 -51.33 0.64
CA THR A 156 30.44 -50.80 -0.57
C THR A 156 31.28 -51.08 -1.83
N ASP A 157 30.67 -51.72 -2.84
CA ASP A 157 31.29 -51.94 -4.15
C ASP A 157 31.11 -50.69 -5.04
N VAL A 158 32.10 -49.78 -4.95
CA VAL A 158 32.08 -48.49 -5.63
C VAL A 158 32.01 -48.63 -7.16
N ASP A 159 32.49 -49.74 -7.73
CA ASP A 159 32.44 -49.99 -9.18
C ASP A 159 31.08 -50.45 -9.69
N ALA A 160 30.19 -50.89 -8.79
CA ALA A 160 28.83 -51.30 -9.10
C ALA A 160 27.76 -50.25 -8.74
N LEU A 161 28.15 -49.08 -8.21
CA LEU A 161 27.24 -47.97 -7.91
C LEU A 161 26.60 -47.45 -9.21
N ASP A 162 25.27 -47.56 -9.31
CA ASP A 162 24.47 -46.89 -10.33
C ASP A 162 24.08 -45.51 -9.80
N LEU A 163 24.83 -44.49 -10.24
CA LEU A 163 24.59 -43.11 -9.84
C LEU A 163 23.46 -42.46 -10.64
N GLY A 164 22.91 -43.10 -11.68
CA GLY A 164 21.84 -42.51 -12.49
C GLY A 164 20.60 -42.12 -11.68
N PRO A 165 20.03 -43.01 -10.85
CA PRO A 165 18.89 -42.67 -9.98
C PRO A 165 19.26 -41.72 -8.83
N VAL A 166 20.51 -41.74 -8.36
CA VAL A 166 21.00 -40.86 -7.29
C VAL A 166 21.13 -39.44 -7.82
N VAL A 167 21.76 -39.27 -8.98
CA VAL A 167 21.90 -37.96 -9.65
C VAL A 167 20.54 -37.40 -10.08
N ALA A 168 19.60 -38.24 -10.51
CA ALA A 168 18.24 -37.82 -10.85
C ALA A 168 17.40 -37.39 -9.64
N GLY A 169 17.82 -37.73 -8.42
CA GLY A 169 17.15 -37.35 -7.18
C GLY A 169 17.79 -36.15 -6.48
N ILE A 170 18.87 -35.58 -7.03
CA ILE A 170 19.47 -34.35 -6.50
C ILE A 170 18.43 -33.24 -6.60
N PRO A 171 18.04 -32.59 -5.49
CA PRO A 171 17.17 -31.43 -5.53
C PRO A 171 17.82 -30.37 -6.43
N SER A 172 17.15 -30.01 -7.52
CA SER A 172 17.62 -28.96 -8.41
C SER A 172 17.47 -27.62 -7.70
N ASP A 173 18.58 -26.97 -7.36
CA ASP A 173 18.56 -25.54 -7.12
C ASP A 173 18.61 -24.85 -8.49
N GLY A 174 17.43 -24.73 -9.12
CA GLY A 174 17.13 -23.88 -10.29
C GLY A 174 18.01 -23.93 -11.56
N GLY A 175 18.99 -24.82 -11.70
CA GLY A 175 19.93 -24.82 -12.83
C GLY A 175 20.03 -26.19 -13.51
N ASP A 176 19.35 -26.36 -14.65
CA ASP A 176 19.38 -27.58 -15.48
C ASP A 176 20.34 -27.44 -16.67
N GLY A 177 21.46 -28.15 -16.60
CA GLY A 177 22.32 -28.46 -17.75
C GLY A 177 22.15 -29.91 -18.19
N ASP A 178 21.19 -30.21 -19.07
CA ASP A 178 21.31 -31.27 -20.10
C ASP A 178 20.18 -31.16 -21.13
N GLY A 179 20.57 -30.91 -22.39
CA GLY A 179 19.69 -30.67 -23.53
C GLY A 179 18.93 -31.91 -24.01
N ASP A 180 17.78 -32.18 -23.40
CA ASP A 180 16.66 -32.93 -23.97
C ASP A 180 15.35 -32.20 -23.66
N GLY A 181 15.01 -31.19 -24.48
CA GLY A 181 13.66 -30.64 -24.62
C GLY A 181 12.87 -30.34 -23.34
N GLY A 182 13.53 -29.90 -22.27
CA GLY A 182 12.89 -29.32 -21.10
C GLY A 182 12.48 -27.88 -21.39
N GLU A 183 11.29 -27.50 -20.91
CA GLU A 183 10.75 -26.14 -20.96
C GLU A 183 11.83 -25.10 -20.58
N PRO A 184 11.88 -23.94 -21.26
CA PRO A 184 12.88 -22.90 -20.99
C PRO A 184 12.80 -22.41 -19.52
N SER A 185 13.92 -21.96 -18.95
CA SER A 185 13.95 -21.33 -17.63
C SER A 185 12.92 -20.20 -17.56
N GLU A 186 11.95 -20.28 -16.64
CA GLU A 186 10.76 -19.41 -16.58
C GLU A 186 11.07 -17.91 -16.30
N THR A 187 12.33 -17.49 -16.11
CA THR A 187 12.66 -16.08 -15.84
C THR A 187 14.03 -15.66 -16.40
N ILE A 188 14.05 -14.59 -17.19
CA ILE A 188 15.19 -13.96 -17.86
C ILE A 188 15.54 -12.68 -17.11
N ASN A 189 16.71 -12.65 -16.47
CA ASN A 189 17.14 -11.50 -15.67
C ASN A 189 17.87 -10.44 -16.52
N ILE A 190 17.39 -9.20 -16.46
CA ILE A 190 18.01 -7.99 -17.01
C ILE A 190 18.53 -7.13 -15.86
N ASP A 191 19.84 -6.93 -15.76
CA ASP A 191 20.45 -6.12 -14.69
C ASP A 191 20.89 -4.75 -15.22
N PHE A 192 20.26 -3.67 -14.73
CA PHE A 192 20.65 -2.29 -15.05
C PHE A 192 21.99 -1.88 -14.41
N ASN A 193 22.48 -2.60 -13.38
CA ASN A 193 23.71 -2.33 -12.65
C ASN A 193 24.97 -2.88 -13.35
N ASN A 194 24.83 -3.81 -14.29
CA ASN A 194 25.95 -4.46 -14.96
C ASN A 194 26.63 -3.51 -15.97
N THR A 195 27.57 -2.74 -15.43
CA THR A 195 28.19 -1.53 -15.99
C THR A 195 29.51 -1.77 -16.74
N THR A 196 29.72 -2.92 -17.38
CA THR A 196 30.83 -3.00 -18.33
C THR A 196 30.46 -2.22 -19.60
N SER A 197 31.10 -1.06 -19.81
CA SER A 197 30.89 -0.26 -21.02
C SER A 197 31.38 -1.02 -22.26
N VAL A 198 30.50 -1.80 -22.87
CA VAL A 198 30.79 -2.46 -24.14
C VAL A 198 30.31 -1.59 -25.28
N GLY A 199 31.12 -0.57 -25.58
CA GLY A 199 31.02 0.13 -26.86
C GLY A 199 31.35 -0.83 -27.99
N GLY A 200 30.33 -1.40 -28.65
CA GLY A 200 30.47 -2.22 -29.85
C GLY A 200 29.31 -3.17 -30.08
N ASN A 201 29.11 -3.60 -31.33
CA ASN A 201 28.16 -4.65 -31.69
C ASN A 201 28.60 -6.00 -31.07
N GLY A 202 27.72 -6.68 -30.33
CA GLY A 202 27.94 -8.01 -29.75
C GLY A 202 26.61 -8.70 -29.41
N SER A 203 26.62 -10.02 -29.23
CA SER A 203 25.41 -10.78 -28.90
C SER A 203 25.29 -10.95 -27.39
N PHE A 204 24.10 -10.79 -26.84
CA PHE A 204 23.82 -11.36 -25.51
C PHE A 204 23.53 -12.85 -25.66
N ILE A 205 24.00 -13.65 -24.71
CA ILE A 205 23.58 -15.04 -24.50
C ILE A 205 22.89 -15.10 -23.14
N ILE A 206 21.92 -16.00 -23.00
CA ILE A 206 21.45 -16.42 -21.68
C ILE A 206 22.53 -17.39 -21.18
N ASP A 207 23.16 -17.06 -20.05
CA ASP A 207 24.08 -18.00 -19.41
C ASP A 207 23.31 -19.17 -18.77
N ASP A 208 24.05 -20.15 -18.26
CA ASP A 208 23.44 -21.33 -17.64
C ASP A 208 22.65 -20.97 -16.35
N GLU A 209 22.74 -19.70 -15.89
CA GLU A 209 21.99 -19.13 -14.76
C GLU A 209 20.81 -18.22 -15.19
N GLY A 210 20.40 -18.22 -16.46
CA GLY A 210 19.24 -17.45 -16.92
C GLY A 210 19.50 -15.94 -17.06
N ARG A 211 20.75 -15.49 -16.96
CA ARG A 211 21.11 -14.06 -17.02
C ARG A 211 21.49 -13.66 -18.43
N LEU A 212 21.12 -12.45 -18.83
CA LEU A 212 21.59 -11.85 -20.07
C LEU A 212 23.07 -11.42 -19.93
N VAL A 213 23.98 -12.19 -20.53
CA VAL A 213 25.43 -11.90 -20.57
C VAL A 213 25.88 -11.39 -21.94
N PHE A 214 26.55 -10.23 -21.98
CA PHE A 214 27.07 -9.68 -23.23
C PHE A 214 28.34 -10.39 -23.70
N VAL A 215 28.35 -10.81 -24.97
CA VAL A 215 29.52 -11.38 -25.67
C VAL A 215 30.02 -10.40 -26.74
N PRO A 216 31.16 -9.73 -26.54
CA PRO A 216 31.70 -8.76 -27.50
C PRO A 216 32.15 -9.41 -28.82
N GLY A 217 31.77 -8.82 -29.96
CA GLY A 217 32.38 -9.12 -31.27
C GLY A 217 31.95 -10.44 -31.93
N THR A 218 30.85 -11.04 -31.49
CA THR A 218 30.19 -12.19 -32.13
C THR A 218 29.11 -11.72 -33.10
N GLU A 219 29.12 -12.25 -34.32
CA GLU A 219 27.96 -12.24 -35.22
C GLU A 219 27.16 -13.51 -34.90
N ASP A 220 25.92 -13.34 -34.47
CA ASP A 220 24.97 -14.45 -34.50
C ASP A 220 24.65 -14.78 -35.98
N ALA A 221 24.37 -16.05 -36.29
CA ALA A 221 24.20 -16.52 -37.68
C ALA A 221 23.08 -15.78 -38.45
N ASP A 222 22.17 -15.13 -37.71
CA ASP A 222 21.02 -14.37 -38.18
C ASP A 222 21.08 -12.85 -37.89
N GLY A 223 22.22 -12.33 -37.39
CA GLY A 223 22.54 -10.89 -37.42
C GLY A 223 21.75 -9.94 -36.48
N GLY A 224 21.16 -10.43 -35.39
CA GLY A 224 20.48 -9.58 -34.39
C GLY A 224 21.38 -9.24 -33.19
N TYR A 225 21.40 -7.99 -32.76
CA TYR A 225 22.20 -7.47 -31.63
C TYR A 225 21.27 -6.93 -30.53
N VAL A 226 21.49 -7.29 -29.27
CA VAL A 226 20.96 -6.57 -28.09
C VAL A 226 21.98 -5.50 -27.72
N ALA A 227 21.57 -4.25 -27.64
CA ALA A 227 22.48 -3.12 -27.43
C ALA A 227 22.22 -2.50 -26.06
N VAL A 228 23.27 -2.48 -25.23
CA VAL A 228 23.30 -1.73 -23.97
C VAL A 228 24.10 -0.46 -24.19
N GLU A 229 23.43 0.68 -24.07
CA GLU A 229 24.06 1.98 -24.16
C GLU A 229 24.12 2.61 -22.77
N ASN A 230 25.34 2.75 -22.25
CA ASN A 230 25.62 3.43 -20.98
C ASN A 230 26.04 4.87 -21.27
N GLY A 231 25.20 5.83 -20.86
CA GLY A 231 25.46 7.26 -20.95
C GLY A 231 25.84 7.86 -19.60
N THR A 232 26.26 9.13 -19.59
CA THR A 232 26.48 9.90 -18.35
C THR A 232 25.17 10.23 -17.60
N GLY A 233 24.03 9.71 -18.05
CA GLY A 233 22.70 9.99 -17.51
C GLY A 233 21.79 8.76 -17.52
N GLY A 234 22.34 7.55 -17.36
CA GLY A 234 21.59 6.29 -17.21
C GLY A 234 21.94 5.18 -18.20
N THR A 235 21.14 4.10 -18.17
CA THR A 235 21.35 2.84 -18.90
C THR A 235 20.17 2.54 -19.82
N THR A 236 20.43 2.31 -21.11
CA THR A 236 19.39 1.84 -22.04
C THR A 236 19.72 0.44 -22.51
N VAL A 237 18.83 -0.53 -22.25
CA VAL A 237 18.87 -1.89 -22.77
C VAL A 237 17.88 -2.00 -23.92
N SER A 238 18.33 -2.42 -25.09
CA SER A 238 17.51 -2.43 -26.30
C SER A 238 17.59 -3.72 -27.10
N ASN A 239 16.51 -4.01 -27.84
CA ASN A 239 16.27 -5.23 -28.60
C ASN A 239 15.99 -6.45 -27.72
N ILE A 240 15.35 -6.23 -26.57
CA ILE A 240 14.91 -7.29 -25.65
C ILE A 240 13.84 -8.12 -26.35
N GLY A 241 13.96 -9.45 -26.36
CA GLY A 241 12.96 -10.32 -27.02
C GLY A 241 13.29 -10.78 -28.44
N LYS A 242 14.54 -11.17 -28.73
CA LYS A 242 14.84 -11.85 -30.00
C LYS A 242 14.30 -13.28 -29.95
N ILE A 243 13.18 -13.47 -30.66
CA ILE A 243 12.30 -14.63 -30.73
C ILE A 243 12.98 -16.00 -30.61
N GLU A 244 12.71 -16.69 -29.50
CA GLU A 244 12.81 -18.15 -29.44
C GLU A 244 11.54 -18.75 -30.04
N TRP A 245 11.74 -19.63 -31.03
CA TRP A 245 10.66 -20.34 -31.67
C TRP A 245 10.75 -21.81 -31.25
N ASP A 246 9.65 -22.40 -30.81
CA ASP A 246 9.58 -23.83 -30.61
C ASP A 246 9.73 -24.59 -31.94
N GLU A 247 9.81 -25.93 -31.88
CA GLU A 247 9.88 -26.77 -33.09
C GLU A 247 8.64 -26.62 -34.01
N ALA A 248 7.54 -26.05 -33.50
CA ALA A 248 6.30 -25.77 -34.23
C ALA A 248 6.26 -24.37 -34.88
N GLY A 249 7.23 -23.50 -34.58
CA GLY A 249 7.25 -22.12 -35.04
C GLY A 249 6.28 -21.21 -34.31
N GLN A 250 6.06 -21.44 -33.00
CA GLN A 250 5.41 -20.52 -32.06
C GLN A 250 6.45 -19.78 -31.22
N VAL A 251 6.19 -18.50 -30.89
CA VAL A 251 7.02 -17.73 -29.96
C VAL A 251 6.84 -18.34 -28.56
N VAL A 252 7.93 -18.74 -27.91
CA VAL A 252 7.90 -19.40 -26.58
C VAL A 252 8.21 -18.46 -25.41
N THR A 253 8.67 -17.24 -25.68
CA THR A 253 9.00 -16.24 -24.66
C THR A 253 8.06 -15.02 -24.74
N SER A 254 7.53 -14.62 -23.61
CA SER A 254 6.61 -13.51 -23.39
C SER A 254 7.25 -12.40 -22.53
N SER A 255 6.62 -11.24 -22.39
CA SER A 255 7.17 -10.13 -21.59
C SER A 255 7.23 -10.42 -20.07
N LYS A 256 6.35 -11.30 -19.56
CA LYS A 256 6.33 -11.74 -18.16
C LYS A 256 7.53 -12.59 -17.77
N ASP A 257 8.20 -13.19 -18.74
CA ASP A 257 9.40 -13.98 -18.50
C ASP A 257 10.62 -13.07 -18.23
N TYR A 258 10.51 -11.74 -18.35
CA TYR A 258 11.64 -10.82 -18.13
C TYR A 258 11.51 -10.13 -16.77
N THR A 259 12.63 -10.14 -16.02
CA THR A 259 12.76 -9.42 -14.74
C THR A 259 13.87 -8.40 -14.82
N PHE A 260 13.53 -7.13 -14.68
CA PHE A 260 14.49 -6.03 -14.62
C PHE A 260 14.95 -5.82 -13.19
N ASN A 261 16.25 -5.67 -12.97
CA ASN A 261 16.84 -5.47 -11.65
C ASN A 261 17.60 -4.15 -11.65
N LEU A 262 17.36 -3.30 -10.64
CA LEU A 262 18.12 -2.10 -10.36
C LEU A 262 18.42 -2.06 -8.86
N ALA A 263 19.67 -1.78 -8.49
CA ALA A 263 20.05 -1.74 -7.08
C ALA A 263 21.15 -0.72 -6.82
N ASP A 264 21.23 -0.22 -5.59
CA ASP A 264 22.33 0.65 -5.12
C ASP A 264 22.57 1.90 -5.98
N GLN A 265 21.50 2.52 -6.47
CA GLN A 265 21.54 3.68 -7.36
C GLN A 265 21.64 5.00 -6.56
N LEU A 266 22.52 5.93 -6.97
CA LEU A 266 22.96 7.07 -6.14
C LEU A 266 22.69 8.48 -6.71
N HIS A 267 22.32 8.65 -7.99
CA HIS A 267 22.24 9.97 -8.63
C HIS A 267 20.83 10.31 -9.15
N SER A 268 20.33 11.50 -8.80
CA SER A 268 19.09 12.02 -9.40
C SER A 268 19.26 12.31 -10.90
N GLY A 269 18.21 12.06 -11.68
CA GLY A 269 18.15 12.37 -13.12
C GLY A 269 18.79 11.35 -14.08
N GLU A 270 19.19 10.17 -13.60
CA GLU A 270 19.54 9.04 -14.46
C GLU A 270 18.28 8.38 -15.03
N GLN A 271 18.29 8.02 -16.32
CA GLN A 271 17.16 7.34 -17.00
C GLN A 271 17.52 5.90 -17.36
N TYR A 272 16.70 4.95 -16.92
CA TYR A 272 16.84 3.53 -17.19
C TYR A 272 15.77 3.09 -18.17
N ASN A 273 16.17 2.66 -19.37
CA ASN A 273 15.24 2.29 -20.44
C ASN A 273 15.35 0.81 -20.79
N GLY A 274 14.23 0.08 -20.75
CA GLY A 274 14.10 -1.28 -21.27
C GLY A 274 13.28 -1.29 -22.56
N LEU A 275 13.90 -1.55 -23.71
CA LEU A 275 13.24 -1.49 -25.01
C LEU A 275 12.98 -2.88 -25.62
N PHE A 276 11.73 -3.33 -25.53
CA PHE A 276 11.24 -4.61 -26.05
C PHE A 276 11.02 -4.61 -27.56
N LEU A 277 11.20 -5.77 -28.20
CA LEU A 277 10.78 -6.02 -29.58
C LEU A 277 9.29 -6.37 -29.64
N SER A 278 8.60 -5.91 -30.68
CA SER A 278 7.15 -6.08 -30.86
C SER A 278 6.62 -7.52 -30.71
N PRO A 279 7.32 -8.58 -31.15
CA PRO A 279 6.81 -9.94 -31.02
C PRO A 279 6.67 -10.45 -29.59
N VAL A 280 7.33 -9.82 -28.61
CA VAL A 280 7.27 -10.21 -27.19
C VAL A 280 6.18 -9.43 -26.43
N LEU A 281 5.79 -8.26 -26.94
CA LEU A 281 4.65 -7.48 -26.44
C LEU A 281 3.35 -8.00 -27.03
N THR A 282 3.03 -9.25 -26.73
CA THR A 282 1.78 -9.90 -27.09
C THR A 282 1.04 -10.27 -25.83
N ALA A 283 -0.11 -9.63 -25.64
CA ALA A 283 -1.09 -10.07 -24.65
C ALA A 283 -1.44 -11.54 -24.86
N GLU A 284 -1.57 -12.29 -23.77
CA GLU A 284 -2.06 -13.65 -23.82
C GLU A 284 -3.59 -13.63 -23.88
N ASP A 285 -4.16 -14.27 -24.90
CA ASP A 285 -5.61 -14.48 -24.95
C ASP A 285 -5.95 -15.69 -24.08
N ARG A 286 -6.66 -15.47 -22.96
CA ARG A 286 -7.29 -16.56 -22.21
C ARG A 286 -8.79 -16.61 -22.49
N SER A 287 -9.37 -17.78 -22.28
CA SER A 287 -10.83 -17.92 -22.25
C SER A 287 -11.32 -17.71 -20.82
N ALA A 288 -12.33 -16.84 -20.63
CA ALA A 288 -13.03 -16.67 -19.35
C ALA A 288 -13.56 -18.01 -18.83
N ASP A 289 -13.86 -18.08 -17.53
CA ASP A 289 -14.51 -19.24 -16.93
C ASP A 289 -15.72 -19.69 -17.75
N SER A 290 -15.81 -20.99 -18.00
CA SER A 290 -17.00 -21.58 -18.61
C SER A 290 -17.83 -22.27 -17.53
N GLN A 291 -19.15 -22.12 -17.62
CA GLN A 291 -20.06 -22.62 -16.60
C GLN A 291 -21.08 -23.59 -17.18
N LEU A 292 -21.37 -24.65 -16.42
CA LEU A 292 -22.49 -25.57 -16.62
C LEU A 292 -23.45 -25.43 -15.44
N PHE A 293 -24.64 -24.95 -15.75
CA PHE A 293 -25.75 -24.86 -14.80
C PHE A 293 -26.56 -26.15 -14.85
N ILE A 294 -26.86 -26.69 -13.68
CA ILE A 294 -27.59 -27.95 -13.51
C ILE A 294 -28.79 -27.70 -12.61
N ASP A 295 -29.98 -27.66 -13.21
CA ASP A 295 -31.24 -27.52 -12.50
C ASP A 295 -31.86 -28.89 -12.27
N LEU A 296 -31.99 -29.29 -11.01
CA LEU A 296 -32.57 -30.57 -10.61
C LEU A 296 -33.61 -30.39 -9.50
N LEU A 297 -34.79 -30.97 -9.70
CA LEU A 297 -35.87 -30.93 -8.72
C LEU A 297 -36.82 -32.13 -8.88
N ASP A 298 -37.19 -32.75 -7.76
CA ASP A 298 -38.33 -33.68 -7.74
C ASP A 298 -39.62 -32.90 -7.54
N LEU A 299 -40.48 -32.89 -8.56
CA LEU A 299 -41.71 -32.10 -8.54
C LEU A 299 -42.73 -32.59 -7.48
N ARG A 300 -42.55 -33.77 -6.89
CA ARG A 300 -43.43 -34.32 -5.83
C ARG A 300 -42.99 -33.92 -4.44
N THR A 301 -41.68 -33.74 -4.24
CA THR A 301 -41.08 -33.42 -2.95
C THR A 301 -40.51 -32.00 -2.87
N ALA A 302 -40.64 -31.21 -3.94
CA ALA A 302 -40.16 -29.82 -4.04
C ALA A 302 -40.58 -28.91 -2.88
N GLN A 303 -41.75 -29.12 -2.28
CA GLN A 303 -42.24 -28.34 -1.13
C GLN A 303 -42.00 -29.02 0.22
N THR A 304 -41.06 -29.97 0.28
CA THR A 304 -40.65 -30.66 1.51
C THR A 304 -39.22 -30.27 1.88
N ASN A 305 -38.74 -30.73 3.04
CA ASN A 305 -37.34 -30.57 3.44
C ASN A 305 -36.37 -31.51 2.67
N ARG A 306 -36.85 -32.24 1.67
CA ARG A 306 -36.09 -33.16 0.81
C ARG A 306 -36.44 -32.92 -0.68
N PRO A 307 -36.06 -31.76 -1.24
CA PRO A 307 -36.44 -31.38 -2.61
C PRO A 307 -35.91 -32.32 -3.70
N LEU A 308 -34.92 -33.17 -3.40
CA LEU A 308 -34.31 -34.14 -4.32
C LEU A 308 -34.69 -35.61 -3.99
N GLY A 309 -35.54 -35.82 -2.98
CA GLY A 309 -35.59 -37.07 -2.23
C GLY A 309 -36.05 -38.35 -2.94
N ASP A 310 -36.59 -38.30 -4.16
CA ASP A 310 -36.99 -39.47 -4.96
C ASP A 310 -36.43 -39.39 -6.41
N LEU A 311 -35.34 -38.65 -6.65
CA LEU A 311 -34.72 -38.51 -7.97
C LEU A 311 -33.91 -39.75 -8.37
N PRO A 312 -34.09 -40.28 -9.60
CA PRO A 312 -33.30 -41.42 -10.08
C PRO A 312 -31.91 -41.06 -10.63
N VAL A 313 -31.48 -39.80 -10.49
CA VAL A 313 -30.24 -39.26 -11.10
C VAL A 313 -29.04 -39.68 -10.26
N ASN A 314 -27.98 -40.20 -10.89
CA ASN A 314 -26.73 -40.58 -10.21
C ASN A 314 -25.49 -39.91 -10.80
N GLY A 315 -25.68 -38.95 -11.71
CA GLY A 315 -24.58 -38.25 -12.35
C GLY A 315 -24.99 -37.39 -13.53
N PHE A 316 -24.00 -36.71 -14.09
CA PHE A 316 -24.12 -35.74 -15.16
C PHE A 316 -23.21 -36.13 -16.32
N ARG A 317 -23.72 -36.03 -17.54
CA ARG A 317 -22.94 -36.11 -18.77
C ARG A 317 -22.97 -34.75 -19.44
N PHE A 318 -21.82 -34.25 -19.84
CA PHE A 318 -21.65 -33.00 -20.58
C PHE A 318 -20.42 -33.13 -21.48
N SER A 319 -20.10 -32.13 -22.31
CA SER A 319 -18.86 -32.12 -23.08
C SER A 319 -17.99 -30.91 -22.76
N VAL A 320 -16.67 -31.13 -22.73
CA VAL A 320 -15.62 -30.12 -22.53
C VAL A 320 -14.69 -30.18 -23.72
N GLY A 321 -14.50 -29.07 -24.45
CA GLY A 321 -13.68 -29.03 -25.66
C GLY A 321 -14.15 -29.99 -26.76
N GLY A 322 -15.44 -30.33 -26.78
CA GLY A 322 -16.04 -31.31 -27.70
C GLY A 322 -15.89 -32.79 -27.29
N GLU A 323 -15.22 -33.09 -26.18
CA GLU A 323 -15.09 -34.44 -25.62
C GLU A 323 -16.08 -34.69 -24.48
N THR A 324 -16.61 -35.90 -24.36
CA THR A 324 -17.69 -36.20 -23.38
C THR A 324 -17.12 -36.55 -22.01
N VAL A 325 -17.54 -35.82 -21.00
CA VAL A 325 -17.30 -36.08 -19.57
C VAL A 325 -18.52 -36.73 -18.93
N VAL A 326 -18.30 -37.70 -18.03
CA VAL A 326 -19.37 -38.34 -17.25
C VAL A 326 -18.98 -38.33 -15.77
N LEU A 327 -19.61 -37.46 -15.00
CA LEU A 327 -19.44 -37.37 -13.56
C LEU A 327 -20.53 -38.19 -12.87
N GLN A 328 -20.20 -39.36 -12.32
CA GLN A 328 -21.17 -40.30 -11.74
C GLN A 328 -20.72 -40.77 -10.35
N SER A 329 -21.63 -40.77 -9.37
CA SER A 329 -21.36 -41.25 -8.01
C SER A 329 -22.62 -41.82 -7.34
N GLU A 330 -22.45 -42.82 -6.46
CA GLU A 330 -23.54 -43.32 -5.62
C GLU A 330 -24.01 -42.26 -4.60
N ASP A 331 -23.12 -41.35 -4.18
CA ASP A 331 -23.47 -40.27 -3.25
C ASP A 331 -24.36 -39.20 -3.90
N ILE A 332 -24.20 -38.98 -5.22
CA ILE A 332 -25.08 -38.09 -6.00
C ILE A 332 -26.51 -38.66 -6.01
N PHE A 333 -26.64 -39.98 -6.11
CA PHE A 333 -27.94 -40.65 -6.04
C PHE A 333 -28.54 -40.65 -4.63
N ALA A 334 -27.70 -40.66 -3.59
CA ALA A 334 -28.15 -40.66 -2.20
C ALA A 334 -28.56 -39.27 -1.68
N ALA A 335 -28.22 -38.19 -2.39
CA ALA A 335 -28.49 -36.83 -1.98
C ALA A 335 -30.00 -36.51 -1.96
N GLU A 336 -30.50 -36.02 -0.83
CA GLU A 336 -31.91 -35.66 -0.65
C GLU A 336 -32.12 -34.13 -0.61
N THR A 337 -31.03 -33.38 -0.42
CA THR A 337 -30.96 -31.91 -0.34
C THR A 337 -29.84 -31.32 -1.21
N TYR A 338 -29.93 -30.03 -1.55
CA TYR A 338 -28.92 -29.34 -2.38
C TYR A 338 -27.51 -29.29 -1.74
N PRO A 339 -27.34 -29.06 -0.42
CA PRO A 339 -26.02 -29.15 0.21
C PRO A 339 -25.41 -30.55 0.13
N GLU A 340 -26.23 -31.60 0.30
CA GLU A 340 -25.76 -32.99 0.12
C GLU A 340 -25.35 -33.26 -1.33
N LEU A 341 -26.11 -32.75 -2.30
CA LEU A 341 -25.78 -32.85 -3.72
C LEU A 341 -24.46 -32.13 -4.03
N LEU A 342 -24.27 -30.92 -3.53
CA LEU A 342 -23.02 -30.15 -3.71
C LEU A 342 -21.82 -30.96 -3.20
N THR A 343 -21.87 -31.44 -1.96
CA THR A 343 -20.78 -32.24 -1.38
C THR A 343 -20.53 -33.52 -2.17
N ALA A 344 -21.58 -34.23 -2.61
CA ALA A 344 -21.44 -35.44 -3.41
C ALA A 344 -20.76 -35.17 -4.76
N VAL A 345 -21.06 -34.03 -5.39
CA VAL A 345 -20.49 -33.61 -6.67
C VAL A 345 -19.04 -33.15 -6.51
N GLN A 346 -18.72 -32.36 -5.48
CA GLN A 346 -17.33 -31.97 -5.17
C GLN A 346 -16.45 -33.19 -4.91
N ASN A 347 -16.95 -34.16 -4.14
CA ASN A 347 -16.24 -35.42 -3.91
C ASN A 347 -16.07 -36.24 -5.19
N ALA A 348 -17.08 -36.26 -6.08
CA ALA A 348 -17.00 -36.96 -7.34
C ALA A 348 -15.97 -36.33 -8.30
N ILE A 349 -15.84 -34.99 -8.31
CA ILE A 349 -14.82 -34.28 -9.09
C ILE A 349 -13.43 -34.60 -8.53
N ALA A 350 -13.25 -34.45 -7.22
CA ALA A 350 -11.97 -34.71 -6.56
C ALA A 350 -11.50 -36.17 -6.66
N ALA A 351 -12.43 -37.13 -6.76
CA ALA A 351 -12.12 -38.55 -6.91
C ALA A 351 -11.96 -39.01 -8.37
N SER A 352 -12.15 -38.11 -9.35
CA SER A 352 -12.07 -38.45 -10.77
C SER A 352 -10.62 -38.37 -11.28
N ASP A 353 -10.19 -39.38 -12.03
CA ASP A 353 -8.91 -39.38 -12.76
C ASP A 353 -9.05 -38.80 -14.19
N ASP A 354 -10.21 -38.22 -14.54
CA ASP A 354 -10.46 -37.64 -15.87
C ASP A 354 -9.76 -36.27 -16.00
N PRO A 355 -8.78 -36.10 -16.90
CA PRO A 355 -8.07 -34.83 -17.09
C PRO A 355 -8.99 -33.69 -17.56
N LEU A 356 -10.15 -34.01 -18.14
CA LEU A 356 -11.14 -33.00 -18.52
C LEU A 356 -11.88 -32.40 -17.32
N LEU A 357 -11.79 -33.00 -16.12
CA LEU A 357 -12.36 -32.47 -14.88
C LEU A 357 -11.35 -31.69 -14.02
N GLU A 358 -10.08 -31.63 -14.42
CA GLU A 358 -9.08 -30.83 -13.73
C GLU A 358 -9.41 -29.33 -13.86
N GLY A 359 -9.47 -28.60 -12.74
CA GLY A 359 -9.87 -27.19 -12.69
C GLY A 359 -11.38 -26.95 -12.49
N PHE A 360 -12.20 -28.00 -12.47
CA PHE A 360 -13.63 -27.84 -12.19
C PHE A 360 -13.92 -27.62 -10.70
N GLN A 361 -14.75 -26.61 -10.41
CA GLN A 361 -15.32 -26.38 -9.09
C GLN A 361 -16.86 -26.46 -9.14
N ALA A 362 -17.47 -26.84 -8.02
CA ALA A 362 -18.92 -26.90 -7.89
C ALA A 362 -19.41 -25.98 -6.77
N THR A 363 -20.46 -25.19 -7.04
CA THR A 363 -21.12 -24.29 -6.10
C THR A 363 -22.64 -24.35 -6.25
N LEU A 364 -23.38 -23.78 -5.28
CA LEU A 364 -24.83 -23.57 -5.43
C LEU A 364 -25.06 -22.16 -5.98
N GLY A 365 -25.85 -22.06 -7.04
CA GLY A 365 -26.26 -20.83 -7.68
C GLY A 365 -27.62 -20.33 -7.22
N GLY A 366 -28.27 -19.55 -8.09
CA GLY A 366 -29.56 -18.91 -7.83
C GLY A 366 -30.76 -19.87 -7.73
N GLU A 367 -31.93 -19.29 -7.45
CA GLU A 367 -33.20 -20.01 -7.43
C GLU A 367 -33.79 -20.12 -8.85
N PHE A 368 -34.14 -21.32 -9.29
CA PHE A 368 -34.92 -21.55 -10.50
C PHE A 368 -36.36 -21.95 -10.18
N ARG A 369 -37.27 -21.77 -11.14
CA ARG A 369 -38.69 -22.10 -10.98
C ARG A 369 -39.15 -23.13 -12.00
N ALA A 370 -39.83 -24.17 -11.51
CA ALA A 370 -40.48 -25.20 -12.31
C ALA A 370 -42.00 -25.24 -12.04
N GLN A 371 -42.77 -25.89 -12.92
CA GLN A 371 -44.19 -26.17 -12.69
C GLN A 371 -44.40 -27.65 -12.35
N ASP A 372 -45.16 -27.93 -11.30
CA ASP A 372 -45.54 -29.29 -10.93
C ASP A 372 -46.66 -29.86 -11.83
N ASP A 373 -46.99 -31.15 -11.62
CA ASP A 373 -48.04 -31.87 -12.36
C ASP A 373 -49.46 -31.29 -12.17
N GLN A 374 -49.63 -30.31 -11.27
CA GLN A 374 -50.88 -29.60 -10.98
C GLN A 374 -50.87 -28.15 -11.47
N GLY A 375 -49.77 -27.69 -12.09
CA GLY A 375 -49.58 -26.33 -12.60
C GLY A 375 -49.20 -25.30 -11.53
N VAL A 376 -48.76 -25.75 -10.34
CA VAL A 376 -48.25 -24.89 -9.26
C VAL A 376 -46.76 -24.63 -9.51
N GLN A 377 -46.33 -23.38 -9.35
CA GLN A 377 -44.90 -23.05 -9.39
C GLN A 377 -44.21 -23.56 -8.11
N VAL A 378 -43.12 -24.28 -8.31
CA VAL A 378 -42.22 -24.78 -7.27
C VAL A 378 -40.81 -24.30 -7.57
N SER A 379 -40.03 -24.07 -6.51
CA SER A 379 -38.68 -23.51 -6.62
C SER A 379 -37.62 -24.56 -6.31
N GLY A 380 -36.46 -24.44 -6.97
CA GLY A 380 -35.26 -25.23 -6.71
C GLY A 380 -34.02 -24.34 -6.72
N THR A 381 -32.87 -24.92 -6.42
CA THR A 381 -31.56 -24.23 -6.44
C THR A 381 -30.69 -24.82 -7.54
N THR A 382 -30.10 -23.97 -8.36
CA THR A 382 -29.19 -24.38 -9.43
C THR A 382 -27.87 -24.87 -8.84
N LEU A 383 -27.32 -25.98 -9.36
CA LEU A 383 -25.95 -26.38 -9.11
C LEU A 383 -25.08 -25.84 -10.25
N VAL A 384 -23.99 -25.15 -9.94
CA VAL A 384 -23.09 -24.55 -10.92
C VAL A 384 -21.78 -25.33 -10.92
N LEU A 385 -21.35 -25.80 -12.09
CA LEU A 385 -19.99 -26.31 -12.32
C LEU A 385 -19.21 -25.28 -13.11
N THR A 386 -18.11 -24.79 -12.56
CA THR A 386 -17.23 -23.78 -13.17
C THR A 386 -15.91 -24.42 -13.58
N ASP A 387 -15.51 -24.26 -14.85
CA ASP A 387 -14.18 -24.66 -15.33
C ASP A 387 -13.27 -23.43 -15.38
N SER A 388 -12.32 -23.37 -14.46
CA SER A 388 -11.36 -22.26 -14.38
C SER A 388 -10.35 -22.22 -15.53
N LYS A 389 -10.34 -23.25 -16.40
CA LYS A 389 -9.51 -23.30 -17.61
C LYS A 389 -10.22 -22.73 -18.85
N GLY A 390 -11.46 -22.24 -18.70
CA GLY A 390 -12.23 -21.58 -19.77
C GLY A 390 -12.50 -22.44 -21.01
N ARG A 391 -12.50 -23.77 -20.89
CA ARG A 391 -12.72 -24.64 -22.05
C ARG A 391 -14.20 -24.62 -22.41
N GLN A 392 -14.54 -24.62 -23.71
CA GLN A 392 -15.95 -24.61 -24.13
C GLN A 392 -16.72 -25.81 -23.55
N ILE A 393 -17.79 -25.53 -22.78
CA ILE A 393 -18.69 -26.56 -22.24
C ILE A 393 -19.98 -26.61 -23.06
N GLU A 394 -20.43 -27.81 -23.42
CA GLU A 394 -21.75 -28.03 -24.00
C GLU A 394 -22.60 -28.89 -23.06
N SER A 395 -23.87 -28.48 -22.88
CA SER A 395 -24.86 -29.22 -22.10
C SER A 395 -25.04 -30.64 -22.65
N GLY A 396 -25.13 -31.64 -21.77
CA GLY A 396 -25.38 -33.02 -22.15
C GLY A 396 -26.67 -33.58 -21.57
N ASN A 397 -26.59 -34.66 -20.81
CA ASN A 397 -27.74 -35.38 -20.27
C ASN A 397 -27.45 -35.91 -18.85
N PHE A 398 -28.50 -36.26 -18.10
CA PHE A 398 -28.37 -36.91 -16.80
C PHE A 398 -28.12 -38.42 -16.92
N THR A 399 -27.35 -38.99 -16.01
CA THR A 399 -27.25 -40.45 -15.84
C THR A 399 -28.18 -40.92 -14.72
N TYR A 400 -28.65 -42.17 -14.82
CA TYR A 400 -29.68 -42.71 -13.93
C TYR A 400 -29.21 -44.00 -13.27
N SER A 401 -29.59 -44.19 -12.00
CA SER A 401 -29.31 -45.42 -11.25
C SER A 401 -30.20 -46.59 -11.70
N GLU A 402 -29.62 -47.79 -11.82
CA GLU A 402 -30.38 -49.03 -12.08
C GLU A 402 -31.24 -49.46 -10.88
N ASP A 403 -30.94 -48.94 -9.68
CA ASP A 403 -31.66 -49.19 -8.42
C ASP A 403 -32.89 -48.29 -8.22
N ALA A 404 -33.24 -47.45 -9.20
CA ALA A 404 -34.46 -46.66 -9.20
C ALA A 404 -35.70 -47.56 -9.13
N SER A 405 -36.19 -47.79 -7.90
CA SER A 405 -37.30 -48.70 -7.62
C SER A 405 -38.60 -48.29 -8.36
N ALA A 406 -39.44 -49.28 -8.66
CA ALA A 406 -40.61 -49.23 -9.56
C ALA A 406 -41.81 -48.34 -9.14
N GLY A 407 -41.57 -47.16 -8.57
CA GLY A 407 -42.53 -46.06 -8.47
C GLY A 407 -42.27 -45.05 -9.58
N GLY A 408 -43.31 -44.50 -10.20
CA GLY A 408 -43.13 -43.42 -11.19
C GLY A 408 -42.52 -42.18 -10.52
N PHE A 409 -41.57 -41.53 -11.19
CA PHE A 409 -40.95 -40.26 -10.77
C PHE A 409 -41.43 -39.11 -11.67
N THR A 410 -41.46 -37.89 -11.11
CA THR A 410 -41.66 -36.65 -11.88
C THR A 410 -40.46 -35.74 -11.63
N LEU A 411 -39.62 -35.58 -12.64
CA LEU A 411 -38.33 -34.87 -12.58
C LEU A 411 -38.41 -33.59 -13.41
N TYR A 412 -37.94 -32.48 -12.84
CA TYR A 412 -37.44 -31.33 -13.59
C TYR A 412 -35.91 -31.42 -13.63
N GLY A 413 -35.35 -31.50 -14.82
CA GLY A 413 -33.91 -31.65 -15.05
C GLY A 413 -33.51 -30.86 -16.29
N GLU A 414 -32.70 -29.82 -16.12
CA GLU A 414 -32.19 -29.00 -17.21
C GLU A 414 -30.69 -28.76 -17.03
N GLN A 415 -29.98 -28.71 -18.16
CA GLN A 415 -28.60 -28.29 -18.21
C GLN A 415 -28.49 -27.13 -19.21
N SER A 416 -27.87 -26.05 -18.79
CA SER A 416 -27.52 -24.92 -19.66
C SER A 416 -26.06 -24.56 -19.46
N THR A 417 -25.47 -23.89 -20.45
CA THR A 417 -24.07 -23.49 -20.39
C THR A 417 -23.92 -22.02 -20.72
N GLU A 418 -22.86 -21.45 -20.19
CA GLU A 418 -22.35 -20.15 -20.60
C GLU A 418 -21.02 -20.38 -21.31
N ALA A 419 -20.92 -19.86 -22.54
CA ALA A 419 -19.72 -20.02 -23.35
C ALA A 419 -18.63 -19.09 -22.82
N PRO A 420 -17.37 -19.54 -22.81
CA PRO A 420 -16.26 -18.69 -22.41
C PRO A 420 -16.14 -17.49 -23.36
N GLN A 421 -15.92 -16.29 -22.80
CA GLN A 421 -15.53 -15.10 -23.55
C GLN A 421 -14.02 -15.07 -23.76
N SER A 422 -13.54 -14.41 -24.81
CA SER A 422 -12.10 -14.17 -24.98
C SER A 422 -11.71 -12.98 -24.11
N ILE A 423 -10.79 -13.19 -23.16
CA ILE A 423 -10.18 -12.15 -22.35
C ILE A 423 -8.75 -11.97 -22.86
N GLN A 424 -8.43 -10.76 -23.29
CA GLN A 424 -7.06 -10.37 -23.60
C GLN A 424 -6.39 -9.93 -22.29
N GLU A 425 -5.34 -10.61 -21.86
CA GLU A 425 -4.58 -10.22 -20.67
C GLU A 425 -3.74 -8.97 -20.92
N LEU A 426 -3.39 -8.27 -19.84
CA LEU A 426 -2.45 -7.14 -19.90
C LEU A 426 -1.05 -7.65 -20.27
N ILE A 427 -0.31 -6.85 -21.03
CA ILE A 427 1.11 -7.11 -21.30
C ILE A 427 1.91 -6.79 -20.04
N GLU A 428 2.33 -7.82 -19.29
CA GLU A 428 3.01 -7.66 -18.01
C GLU A 428 4.53 -7.90 -18.06
N THR A 429 5.28 -7.41 -17.05
CA THR A 429 6.71 -7.70 -16.81
C THR A 429 7.08 -7.48 -15.34
N ASN A 430 8.25 -7.96 -14.89
CA ASN A 430 8.70 -7.84 -13.50
C ASN A 430 9.83 -6.81 -13.32
N LEU A 431 9.84 -6.10 -12.19
CA LEU A 431 10.82 -5.08 -11.84
C LEU A 431 11.23 -5.18 -10.36
N ASN A 432 12.50 -5.51 -10.11
CA ASN A 432 13.09 -5.61 -8.79
C ASN A 432 13.95 -4.37 -8.50
N LEU A 433 13.66 -3.70 -7.40
CA LEU A 433 14.30 -2.46 -6.97
C LEU A 433 14.85 -2.62 -5.55
N ASP A 434 16.14 -2.33 -5.35
CA ASP A 434 16.74 -2.38 -4.02
C ASP A 434 17.58 -1.11 -3.78
N ASN A 435 17.23 -0.35 -2.74
CA ASN A 435 18.06 0.77 -2.27
C ASN A 435 18.39 1.81 -3.38
N ILE A 436 17.34 2.44 -3.91
CA ILE A 436 17.41 3.45 -4.98
C ILE A 436 17.32 4.85 -4.38
N GLY A 437 18.30 5.71 -4.70
CA GLY A 437 18.31 7.11 -4.29
C GLY A 437 19.02 7.40 -2.96
N TYR A 438 19.30 6.39 -2.12
CA TYR A 438 20.04 6.51 -0.84
C TYR A 438 19.59 7.70 0.05
N GLY A 439 18.27 7.88 0.21
CA GLY A 439 17.70 8.99 0.99
C GLY A 439 17.63 10.33 0.23
N SER A 440 17.75 10.30 -1.09
CA SER A 440 17.51 11.41 -2.01
C SER A 440 16.74 10.88 -3.23
N GLN A 441 16.28 11.78 -4.11
CA GLN A 441 15.65 11.37 -5.36
C GLN A 441 16.58 10.52 -6.25
N GLY A 442 16.13 9.34 -6.67
CA GLY A 442 16.83 8.47 -7.63
C GLY A 442 16.45 8.73 -9.09
N GLY A 443 16.70 7.74 -9.96
CA GLY A 443 16.47 7.83 -11.41
C GLY A 443 15.00 7.64 -11.86
N SER A 444 14.76 7.70 -13.18
CA SER A 444 13.50 7.31 -13.81
C SER A 444 13.63 5.98 -14.54
N ILE A 445 12.58 5.17 -14.56
CA ILE A 445 12.54 3.88 -15.26
C ILE A 445 11.43 3.92 -16.33
N ASN A 446 11.78 3.54 -17.56
CA ASN A 446 10.85 3.42 -18.69
C ASN A 446 10.99 2.05 -19.37
N LEU A 447 9.95 1.22 -19.31
CA LEU A 447 9.92 -0.11 -19.95
C LEU A 447 8.87 -0.10 -21.05
N VAL A 448 9.28 -0.10 -22.32
CA VAL A 448 8.36 0.10 -23.45
C VAL A 448 8.81 -0.66 -24.70
N GLY A 449 7.91 -0.84 -25.66
CA GLY A 449 8.28 -1.36 -26.97
C GLY A 449 9.19 -0.42 -27.76
N GLN A 450 9.99 -0.97 -28.67
CA GLN A 450 10.81 -0.21 -29.62
C GLN A 450 9.97 0.59 -30.61
N SER A 451 10.61 1.57 -31.27
CA SER A 451 10.08 2.72 -32.04
C SER A 451 8.99 2.48 -33.10
N ASN A 452 8.54 1.25 -33.32
CA ASN A 452 7.56 0.86 -34.34
C ASN A 452 6.54 -0.19 -33.85
N SER A 453 6.48 -0.44 -32.54
CA SER A 453 5.62 -1.48 -31.96
C SER A 453 4.18 -1.02 -31.70
N ASP A 454 3.94 0.27 -31.49
CA ASP A 454 2.67 0.84 -30.99
C ASP A 454 2.11 0.07 -29.78
N LYS A 455 3.02 -0.48 -28.94
CA LYS A 455 2.73 -1.28 -27.75
C LYS A 455 3.74 -0.98 -26.65
N GLY A 456 3.32 -1.16 -25.41
CA GLY A 456 4.16 -1.05 -24.23
C GLY A 456 3.83 -2.12 -23.19
N ILE A 457 4.41 -1.96 -22.01
CA ILE A 457 4.04 -2.73 -20.84
C ILE A 457 2.79 -2.09 -20.24
N GLU A 458 1.77 -2.90 -20.01
CA GLU A 458 0.50 -2.49 -19.44
C GLU A 458 0.43 -2.78 -17.94
N GLN A 459 1.15 -3.80 -17.45
CA GLN A 459 1.25 -4.13 -16.03
C GLN A 459 2.71 -4.32 -15.59
N MET A 460 3.10 -3.74 -14.46
CA MET A 460 4.41 -3.97 -13.83
C MET A 460 4.26 -4.61 -12.46
N ASN A 461 4.87 -5.78 -12.27
CA ASN A 461 4.99 -6.41 -10.95
C ASN A 461 6.31 -5.92 -10.33
N VAL A 462 6.21 -5.03 -9.34
CA VAL A 462 7.34 -4.33 -8.73
C VAL A 462 7.61 -4.93 -7.34
N THR A 463 8.81 -5.47 -7.15
CA THR A 463 9.32 -5.85 -5.83
C THR A 463 10.31 -4.77 -5.39
N ALA A 464 10.02 -4.07 -4.30
CA ALA A 464 10.86 -2.98 -3.80
C ALA A 464 11.33 -3.26 -2.37
N ASP A 465 12.64 -3.22 -2.16
CA ASP A 465 13.25 -3.43 -0.85
C ASP A 465 14.08 -2.21 -0.41
N ASN A 466 14.16 -2.01 0.90
CA ASN A 466 14.86 -0.88 1.55
C ASN A 466 14.25 0.49 1.17
N THR A 467 15.04 1.47 0.76
CA THR A 467 14.53 2.78 0.32
C THR A 467 14.62 2.87 -1.17
N VAL A 468 13.48 2.97 -1.84
CA VAL A 468 13.37 3.15 -3.29
C VAL A 468 12.74 4.50 -3.55
N TRP A 469 13.49 5.42 -4.17
CA TRP A 469 12.95 6.70 -4.63
C TRP A 469 13.16 6.87 -6.13
N LEU A 470 12.09 6.74 -6.91
CA LEU A 470 12.07 7.01 -8.33
C LEU A 470 11.59 8.43 -8.63
N THR A 471 12.20 9.05 -9.63
CA THR A 471 11.67 10.30 -10.20
C THR A 471 10.41 10.04 -11.01
N ARG A 472 10.37 8.92 -11.73
CA ARG A 472 9.28 8.52 -12.63
C ARG A 472 9.34 7.01 -12.92
N LEU A 473 8.17 6.38 -13.03
CA LEU A 473 8.01 4.99 -13.46
C LEU A 473 6.96 4.96 -14.58
N GLU A 474 7.32 4.44 -15.75
CA GLU A 474 6.47 4.56 -16.95
C GLU A 474 6.67 3.42 -17.97
N SER A 475 5.70 3.31 -18.88
CA SER A 475 5.86 2.63 -20.17
C SER A 475 5.47 3.60 -21.27
N ASP A 476 6.32 4.60 -21.51
CA ASP A 476 6.06 5.68 -22.46
C ASP A 476 6.94 5.60 -23.71
N SER A 477 6.29 5.68 -24.86
CA SER A 477 6.95 5.68 -26.17
C SER A 477 7.64 7.00 -26.55
N ALA A 478 7.35 8.12 -25.88
CA ALA A 478 8.07 9.41 -26.03
C ALA A 478 9.36 9.46 -25.19
N GLY A 479 9.40 8.81 -24.02
CA GLY A 479 10.55 8.73 -23.10
C GLY A 479 11.82 8.05 -23.64
N ARG A 480 11.85 7.61 -24.91
CA ARG A 480 12.95 6.87 -25.57
C ARG A 480 14.27 7.66 -25.77
N GLY A 481 14.44 8.82 -25.14
CA GLY A 481 15.71 9.57 -25.12
C GLY A 481 15.93 10.62 -26.23
N ASN A 482 14.92 11.41 -26.63
CA ASN A 482 15.12 12.53 -27.56
C ASN A 482 14.57 13.86 -27.03
N THR A 483 15.43 14.64 -26.37
CA THR A 483 15.14 15.99 -25.84
C THR A 483 14.92 17.06 -26.93
N GLY A 484 14.11 16.82 -27.96
CA GLY A 484 14.05 17.76 -29.08
C GLY A 484 12.94 17.66 -30.13
N ALA A 485 11.89 16.86 -29.95
CA ALA A 485 10.74 16.92 -30.84
C ALA A 485 9.46 16.53 -30.07
N ASN A 486 8.35 17.24 -30.30
CA ASN A 486 7.00 16.74 -30.05
C ASN A 486 6.90 15.35 -30.69
N VAL A 487 7.02 14.32 -29.87
CA VAL A 487 6.53 12.99 -30.17
C VAL A 487 5.35 12.87 -29.22
N ASP A 488 4.12 12.83 -29.75
CA ASP A 488 2.98 12.27 -29.00
C ASP A 488 3.40 10.84 -28.67
N GLY A 489 3.87 10.62 -27.44
CA GLY A 489 4.12 9.29 -26.91
C GLY A 489 2.83 8.82 -26.27
N SER A 490 2.40 7.61 -26.60
CA SER A 490 1.35 6.94 -25.83
C SER A 490 1.97 6.34 -24.58
N GLN A 491 1.35 6.62 -23.43
CA GLN A 491 1.56 5.91 -22.16
C GLN A 491 0.76 4.62 -22.17
N PHE A 492 1.42 3.50 -21.86
CA PHE A 492 0.78 2.18 -21.87
C PHE A 492 0.58 1.59 -20.47
N LEU A 493 1.30 2.09 -19.46
CA LEU A 493 1.24 1.52 -18.11
C LEU A 493 -0.14 1.77 -17.51
N LYS A 494 -0.87 0.69 -17.21
CA LYS A 494 -2.19 0.71 -16.59
C LYS A 494 -2.13 0.27 -15.14
N GLU A 495 -1.38 -0.78 -14.84
CA GLU A 495 -1.38 -1.42 -13.53
C GLU A 495 0.04 -1.55 -12.95
N ILE A 496 0.18 -1.27 -11.65
CA ILE A 496 1.39 -1.51 -10.88
C ILE A 496 1.02 -2.36 -9.67
N ASN A 497 1.60 -3.55 -9.57
CA ASN A 497 1.49 -4.43 -8.41
C ASN A 497 2.76 -4.30 -7.58
N LEU A 498 2.67 -3.70 -6.40
CA LEU A 498 3.82 -3.44 -5.52
C LEU A 498 3.84 -4.42 -4.33
N GLU A 499 5.00 -5.03 -4.12
CA GLU A 499 5.33 -5.85 -2.96
C GLU A 499 6.74 -5.55 -2.44
N GLY A 500 7.07 -6.05 -1.25
CA GLY A 500 8.36 -5.85 -0.59
C GLY A 500 8.25 -5.06 0.70
N GLU A 501 9.36 -4.42 1.12
CA GLU A 501 9.44 -3.71 2.39
C GLU A 501 10.30 -2.45 2.36
N GLY A 502 9.98 -1.50 3.24
CA GLY A 502 10.76 -0.27 3.45
C GLY A 502 10.02 0.98 2.99
N LYS A 503 10.66 1.87 2.22
CA LYS A 503 10.07 3.11 1.73
C LYS A 503 10.04 3.13 0.21
N PHE A 504 8.86 3.29 -0.39
CA PHE A 504 8.68 3.38 -1.83
C PHE A 504 8.15 4.76 -2.22
N LEU A 505 8.95 5.55 -2.93
CA LEU A 505 8.62 6.90 -3.35
C LEU A 505 8.69 7.02 -4.87
N VAL A 506 7.67 7.59 -5.50
CA VAL A 506 7.67 7.93 -6.93
C VAL A 506 7.20 9.37 -7.10
N GLY A 507 8.11 10.28 -7.43
CA GLY A 507 7.77 11.69 -7.57
C GLY A 507 8.92 12.65 -7.31
N GLN A 508 8.57 13.93 -7.20
CA GLN A 508 9.52 15.01 -6.96
C GLN A 508 9.83 15.13 -5.46
N GLN A 509 11.12 15.30 -5.13
CA GLN A 509 11.57 15.34 -3.74
C GLN A 509 11.15 16.61 -2.99
N ASP A 510 10.59 16.40 -1.80
CA ASP A 510 10.43 17.40 -0.75
C ASP A 510 10.87 16.84 0.62
N GLY A 511 12.13 17.09 0.98
CA GLY A 511 12.71 16.48 2.19
C GLY A 511 12.69 14.95 2.14
N GLU A 512 11.90 14.35 3.04
CA GLU A 512 11.65 12.89 3.19
C GLU A 512 10.28 12.47 2.62
N ALA A 513 9.61 13.37 1.89
CA ALA A 513 8.29 13.22 1.30
C ALA A 513 8.34 13.52 -0.21
N VAL A 514 7.23 13.27 -0.90
CA VAL A 514 7.05 13.82 -2.25
C VAL A 514 6.40 15.21 -2.16
N LEU A 515 6.60 16.06 -3.16
CA LEU A 515 5.95 17.37 -3.19
C LEU A 515 4.43 17.23 -3.11
N GLY A 516 3.80 18.04 -2.28
CA GLY A 516 2.35 18.21 -2.27
C GLY A 516 1.84 18.87 -3.56
N LEU A 517 0.53 18.76 -3.81
CA LEU A 517 -0.06 19.18 -5.09
C LEU A 517 0.05 20.69 -5.35
N ALA A 518 -0.03 21.52 -4.32
CA ALA A 518 0.08 22.98 -4.46
C ALA A 518 1.41 23.42 -5.09
N ASP A 519 2.50 22.73 -4.75
CA ASP A 519 3.82 22.98 -5.33
C ASP A 519 3.99 22.28 -6.69
N LEU A 520 3.31 21.13 -6.88
CA LEU A 520 3.35 20.37 -8.12
C LEU A 520 2.62 21.09 -9.27
N VAL A 521 1.45 21.71 -9.03
CA VAL A 521 0.69 22.47 -10.03
C VAL A 521 1.43 23.74 -10.48
N GLY A 522 2.34 24.26 -9.65
CA GLY A 522 3.29 25.32 -10.04
C GLY A 522 4.52 24.81 -10.80
N ALA A 523 4.78 23.51 -10.77
CA ALA A 523 5.81 22.81 -11.52
C ALA A 523 5.20 22.22 -12.82
N ASP A 524 6.04 21.83 -13.78
CA ASP A 524 5.59 21.15 -14.99
C ASP A 524 5.09 19.74 -14.61
N THR A 525 3.78 19.59 -14.43
CA THR A 525 3.10 18.41 -13.85
C THR A 525 3.28 17.12 -14.65
N THR A 526 3.70 17.22 -15.92
CA THR A 526 3.95 16.07 -16.80
C THR A 526 5.34 15.45 -16.64
N ALA A 527 6.21 16.05 -15.81
CA ALA A 527 7.62 15.70 -15.76
C ALA A 527 7.98 14.65 -14.68
N TYR A 528 7.10 14.36 -13.71
CA TYR A 528 7.45 13.60 -12.50
C TYR A 528 6.32 12.68 -12.04
N GLY A 529 6.66 11.57 -11.36
CA GLY A 529 5.68 10.68 -10.73
C GLY A 529 5.16 9.58 -11.65
N LEU A 530 3.91 9.19 -11.43
CA LEU A 530 3.12 8.27 -12.26
C LEU A 530 2.22 9.08 -13.20
N VAL A 531 2.09 8.63 -14.44
CA VAL A 531 1.26 9.30 -15.45
C VAL A 531 0.32 8.26 -16.04
N ASP A 532 -0.98 8.53 -15.99
CA ASP A 532 -2.06 7.72 -16.54
C ASP A 532 -2.03 6.26 -16.06
N VAL A 533 -1.60 6.01 -14.81
CA VAL A 533 -1.72 4.70 -14.20
C VAL A 533 -3.15 4.57 -13.67
N GLN A 534 -3.83 3.50 -14.08
CA GLN A 534 -5.19 3.20 -13.68
C GLN A 534 -5.21 2.62 -12.26
N ASP A 535 -4.42 1.57 -12.04
CA ASP A 535 -4.42 0.83 -10.78
C ASP A 535 -3.00 0.78 -10.19
N PHE A 536 -2.85 1.35 -9.00
CA PHE A 536 -1.67 1.19 -8.15
C PHE A 536 -2.06 0.33 -6.95
N ASN A 537 -1.55 -0.90 -6.93
CA ASN A 537 -1.87 -1.92 -5.94
C ASN A 537 -0.70 -2.08 -4.96
N GLY A 538 -0.69 -1.26 -3.91
CA GLY A 538 0.32 -1.24 -2.85
C GLY A 538 -0.08 -2.01 -1.59
N GLY A 539 -1.32 -2.46 -1.43
CA GLY A 539 -1.85 -2.97 -0.15
C GLY A 539 -1.19 -4.22 0.47
N SER A 540 -0.22 -4.84 -0.20
CA SER A 540 0.62 -5.93 0.36
C SER A 540 2.03 -5.48 0.76
N TYR A 541 2.40 -4.23 0.51
CA TYR A 541 3.70 -3.66 0.82
C TYR A 541 3.87 -3.44 2.34
N ASN A 542 5.09 -3.59 2.85
CA ASN A 542 5.38 -3.42 4.27
C ASN A 542 6.23 -2.16 4.50
N GLY A 543 5.57 -1.01 4.66
CA GLY A 543 6.18 0.29 4.97
C GLY A 543 5.60 1.44 4.13
N ASP A 544 6.24 2.61 4.18
CA ASP A 544 5.69 3.86 3.65
C ASP A 544 5.71 3.92 2.12
N ILE A 545 4.60 4.37 1.51
CA ILE A 545 4.41 4.60 0.08
C ILE A 545 4.11 6.08 -0.15
N LYS A 546 4.87 6.75 -1.03
CA LYS A 546 4.69 8.18 -1.35
C LYS A 546 4.68 8.45 -2.85
N LEU A 547 3.57 8.96 -3.37
CA LEU A 547 3.30 9.04 -4.80
C LEU A 547 2.92 10.44 -5.24
N ASN A 548 3.58 10.94 -6.28
CA ASN A 548 3.00 11.93 -7.18
C ASN A 548 2.41 11.19 -8.37
N ALA A 549 1.14 11.46 -8.69
CA ALA A 549 0.45 10.85 -9.82
C ALA A 549 -0.42 11.88 -10.56
N ILE A 550 -0.56 11.68 -11.86
CA ILE A 550 -1.48 12.45 -12.70
C ILE A 550 -2.26 11.51 -13.61
N ILE A 551 -3.58 11.70 -13.69
CA ILE A 551 -4.45 11.05 -14.67
C ILE A 551 -4.99 12.13 -15.61
N THR A 552 -4.58 12.04 -16.86
CA THR A 552 -4.90 12.99 -17.92
C THR A 552 -6.13 12.55 -18.72
N GLU A 553 -6.61 13.40 -19.62
CA GLU A 553 -7.70 13.06 -20.56
C GLU A 553 -7.36 11.87 -21.49
N GLU A 554 -6.08 11.50 -21.64
CA GLU A 554 -5.66 10.42 -22.54
C GLU A 554 -6.26 9.07 -22.14
N VAL A 555 -6.55 8.86 -20.85
CA VAL A 555 -7.18 7.62 -20.36
C VAL A 555 -8.62 7.46 -20.84
N VAL A 556 -9.31 8.55 -21.20
CA VAL A 556 -10.70 8.47 -21.71
C VAL A 556 -10.76 7.68 -23.01
N ALA A 557 -9.76 7.85 -23.90
CA ALA A 557 -9.71 7.08 -25.14
C ALA A 557 -9.10 5.68 -24.95
N ARG A 558 -8.32 5.48 -23.89
CA ARG A 558 -7.58 4.24 -23.62
C ARG A 558 -8.39 3.22 -22.82
N ASP A 559 -9.09 3.69 -21.79
CA ASP A 559 -9.64 2.85 -20.71
C ASP A 559 -11.16 2.91 -20.60
N LEU A 560 -11.81 3.99 -21.07
CA LEU A 560 -13.27 4.11 -21.05
C LEU A 560 -13.87 3.66 -22.40
N ASP A 561 -14.94 2.86 -22.36
CA ASP A 561 -15.73 2.55 -23.55
C ASP A 561 -16.86 3.58 -23.72
N ALA A 562 -16.75 4.45 -24.72
CA ALA A 562 -17.79 5.44 -25.00
C ALA A 562 -19.05 4.85 -25.66
N MET A 563 -19.09 3.54 -25.92
CA MET A 563 -20.24 2.82 -26.46
C MET A 563 -20.79 1.84 -25.42
N ASP A 564 -21.77 2.30 -24.63
CA ASP A 564 -22.64 1.44 -23.81
C ASP A 564 -23.45 0.48 -24.71
N ASP A 565 -22.78 -0.62 -25.08
CA ASP A 565 -23.30 -1.70 -25.92
C ASP A 565 -23.89 -2.85 -25.07
N ASP A 566 -23.74 -2.78 -23.73
CA ASP A 566 -24.32 -3.74 -22.77
C ASP A 566 -25.75 -3.34 -22.35
N VAL A 567 -26.44 -4.24 -21.65
CA VAL A 567 -27.79 -4.00 -21.11
C VAL A 567 -27.74 -3.26 -19.78
N ASP A 568 -26.65 -3.42 -19.03
CA ASP A 568 -26.35 -2.66 -17.81
C ASP A 568 -25.34 -1.55 -18.16
N PRO A 569 -25.73 -0.27 -18.12
CA PRO A 569 -24.86 0.85 -18.46
C PRO A 569 -23.72 1.07 -17.46
N LYS A 570 -23.60 0.24 -16.43
CA LYS A 570 -22.49 0.27 -15.46
C LYS A 570 -21.40 -0.76 -15.75
N SER A 571 -21.64 -1.66 -16.72
CA SER A 571 -20.73 -2.77 -17.01
C SER A 571 -19.39 -2.31 -17.59
N ASP A 572 -19.36 -1.14 -18.20
CA ASP A 572 -18.21 -0.52 -18.87
C ASP A 572 -17.51 0.56 -18.03
N ASN A 573 -18.00 0.84 -16.81
CA ASN A 573 -17.35 1.77 -15.90
C ASN A 573 -15.91 1.32 -15.60
N ALA A 574 -14.97 2.25 -15.75
CA ALA A 574 -13.58 2.11 -15.37
C ALA A 574 -13.36 2.70 -13.97
N THR A 575 -12.69 1.94 -13.09
CA THR A 575 -12.23 2.45 -11.80
C THR A 575 -10.72 2.64 -11.83
N PHE A 576 -10.25 3.75 -11.28
CA PHE A 576 -8.85 4.10 -11.09
C PHE A 576 -8.54 3.98 -9.60
N ASN A 577 -7.77 2.98 -9.19
CA ASN A 577 -7.51 2.68 -7.79
C ASN A 577 -6.09 3.04 -7.39
N TYR A 578 -5.94 3.77 -6.30
CA TYR A 578 -4.66 4.05 -5.65
C TYR A 578 -4.74 3.50 -4.22
N THR A 579 -4.31 2.25 -4.06
CA THR A 579 -4.34 1.56 -2.77
C THR A 579 -2.92 1.47 -2.22
N THR A 580 -2.69 1.99 -1.01
CA THR A 580 -1.43 1.80 -0.28
C THR A 580 -1.62 0.81 0.88
N ALA A 581 -0.69 0.73 1.83
CA ALA A 581 -0.65 -0.36 2.82
C ALA A 581 -0.64 0.19 4.25
N ALA A 582 -0.28 -0.64 5.23
CA ALA A 582 0.00 -0.11 6.56
C ALA A 582 1.35 0.63 6.54
N GLY A 583 1.38 1.92 6.89
CA GLY A 583 2.55 2.81 6.80
C GLY A 583 2.12 4.28 6.85
N ASP A 584 3.07 5.21 7.02
CA ASP A 584 2.75 6.65 6.93
C ASP A 584 2.83 7.08 5.44
N ASP A 585 1.72 6.96 4.73
CA ASP A 585 1.65 7.04 3.28
C ASP A 585 1.32 8.46 2.78
N GLN A 586 1.64 8.73 1.51
CA GLN A 586 1.29 9.99 0.85
C GLN A 586 0.84 9.77 -0.59
N VAL A 587 -0.36 10.23 -0.96
CA VAL A 587 -0.86 10.20 -2.34
C VAL A 587 -1.20 11.61 -2.78
N SER A 588 -0.45 12.15 -3.72
CA SER A 588 -0.69 13.45 -4.37
C SER A 588 -1.13 13.23 -5.81
N LEU A 589 -2.44 13.28 -6.05
CA LEU A 589 -3.09 12.87 -7.29
C LEU A 589 -3.76 14.04 -8.03
N ALA A 590 -3.28 14.34 -9.23
CA ALA A 590 -3.92 15.28 -10.14
C ALA A 590 -4.85 14.53 -11.13
N LEU A 591 -6.06 15.05 -11.34
CA LEU A 591 -7.10 14.43 -12.15
C LEU A 591 -7.58 15.41 -13.23
N SER A 592 -7.73 14.95 -14.48
CA SER A 592 -8.37 15.75 -15.53
C SER A 592 -9.86 15.96 -15.25
N ASP A 593 -10.32 17.20 -15.41
CA ASP A 593 -11.74 17.56 -15.41
C ASP A 593 -12.58 16.76 -16.42
N GLU A 594 -12.09 16.56 -17.65
CA GLU A 594 -12.80 15.79 -18.67
C GLU A 594 -13.02 14.33 -18.26
N LEU A 595 -12.05 13.72 -17.57
CA LEU A 595 -12.20 12.38 -17.01
C LEU A 595 -13.30 12.36 -15.95
N MET A 596 -13.23 13.29 -15.00
CA MET A 596 -14.12 13.32 -13.84
C MET A 596 -15.56 13.69 -14.22
N ALA A 597 -15.77 14.37 -15.35
CA ALA A 597 -17.09 14.63 -15.92
C ALA A 597 -17.77 13.37 -16.51
N ARG A 598 -17.05 12.25 -16.71
CA ARG A 598 -17.63 11.00 -17.25
C ARG A 598 -18.32 10.18 -16.16
N GLU A 599 -19.54 9.73 -16.44
CA GLU A 599 -20.27 8.77 -15.56
C GLU A 599 -19.48 7.47 -15.37
N ASP A 600 -18.78 7.05 -16.42
CA ASP A 600 -18.12 5.75 -16.46
C ASP A 600 -16.77 5.75 -15.72
N ALA A 601 -16.27 6.93 -15.30
CA ALA A 601 -15.04 7.05 -14.52
C ALA A 601 -15.34 7.05 -13.03
N ASN A 602 -14.61 6.24 -12.27
CA ASN A 602 -14.57 6.28 -10.81
C ASN A 602 -13.12 6.30 -10.31
N VAL A 603 -12.80 7.14 -9.33
CA VAL A 603 -11.46 7.25 -8.74
C VAL A 603 -11.55 6.92 -7.26
N VAL A 604 -10.70 6.00 -6.81
CA VAL A 604 -10.65 5.56 -5.41
C VAL A 604 -9.21 5.68 -4.91
N VAL A 605 -9.02 6.39 -3.80
CA VAL A 605 -7.78 6.43 -3.03
C VAL A 605 -8.04 5.76 -1.68
N ASP A 606 -7.27 4.74 -1.34
CA ASP A 606 -7.37 4.00 -0.08
C ASP A 606 -5.98 3.83 0.53
N THR A 607 -5.68 4.53 1.62
CA THR A 607 -4.33 4.51 2.22
C THR A 607 -4.14 3.54 3.37
N GLY A 608 -5.21 2.92 3.88
CA GLY A 608 -5.09 1.85 4.86
C GLY A 608 -4.90 2.30 6.31
N ALA A 609 -3.69 2.21 6.86
CA ALA A 609 -3.48 2.52 8.28
C ALA A 609 -2.08 3.09 8.52
N GLY A 610 -1.98 4.12 9.33
CA GLY A 610 -0.79 4.93 9.57
C GLY A 610 -1.15 6.41 9.44
N ASP A 611 -0.22 7.32 9.74
CA ASP A 611 -0.53 8.76 9.64
C ASP A 611 -0.39 9.21 8.17
N ASP A 612 -1.51 9.18 7.42
CA ASP A 612 -1.51 9.32 5.96
C ASP A 612 -1.77 10.74 5.45
N VAL A 613 -1.30 11.05 4.24
CA VAL A 613 -1.56 12.33 3.57
C VAL A 613 -2.11 12.10 2.16
N VAL A 614 -3.38 12.44 1.95
CA VAL A 614 -4.01 12.41 0.62
C VAL A 614 -4.27 13.82 0.14
N GLU A 615 -3.75 14.15 -1.05
CA GLU A 615 -4.05 15.39 -1.74
C GLU A 615 -4.61 15.06 -3.12
N THR A 616 -5.72 15.69 -3.50
CA THR A 616 -6.29 15.59 -4.85
C THR A 616 -6.52 16.97 -5.46
N PHE A 617 -6.37 17.07 -6.78
CA PHE A 617 -6.64 18.31 -7.52
C PHE A 617 -7.24 17.98 -8.88
N ILE A 618 -8.40 18.54 -9.19
CA ILE A 618 -9.00 18.43 -10.52
C ILE A 618 -8.48 19.58 -11.38
N THR A 619 -7.66 19.25 -12.39
CA THR A 619 -7.01 20.21 -13.27
C THR A 619 -7.99 20.77 -14.28
N LEU A 620 -8.04 22.10 -14.41
CA LEU A 620 -8.71 22.81 -15.50
C LEU A 620 -7.69 23.07 -16.62
N GLU A 621 -7.99 22.69 -17.86
CA GLU A 621 -7.08 22.77 -19.02
C GLU A 621 -6.37 24.14 -19.16
N ASP A 622 -5.02 24.13 -19.24
CA ASP A 622 -4.07 25.20 -19.66
C ASP A 622 -4.27 26.65 -19.12
N SER A 623 -5.17 26.87 -18.16
CA SER A 623 -5.36 28.13 -17.43
C SER A 623 -6.28 27.96 -16.22
N VAL A 624 -5.96 28.67 -15.13
CA VAL A 624 -6.82 28.93 -13.95
C VAL A 624 -8.08 29.75 -14.29
N SER A 625 -8.80 29.35 -15.33
CA SER A 625 -10.05 29.96 -15.76
C SER A 625 -11.19 29.07 -15.29
N PHE A 626 -11.82 29.43 -14.19
CA PHE A 626 -13.03 28.80 -13.63
C PHE A 626 -14.29 28.95 -14.53
N ASP A 627 -14.13 29.13 -15.84
CA ASP A 627 -15.20 29.45 -16.79
C ASP A 627 -15.90 28.19 -17.36
N ASP A 628 -15.32 26.99 -17.23
CA ASP A 628 -15.94 25.72 -17.68
C ASP A 628 -16.69 25.00 -16.54
N LEU A 629 -17.74 25.67 -16.05
CA LEU A 629 -18.66 25.18 -15.01
C LEU A 629 -19.45 23.90 -15.39
N ALA A 630 -19.39 23.45 -16.64
CA ALA A 630 -20.20 22.32 -17.10
C ALA A 630 -19.63 20.96 -16.68
N ASP A 631 -18.34 20.75 -16.91
CA ASP A 631 -17.67 19.47 -16.61
C ASP A 631 -17.56 19.24 -15.10
N LEU A 632 -17.37 20.33 -14.35
CA LEU A 632 -17.45 20.33 -12.89
C LEU A 632 -18.84 19.95 -12.38
N SER A 633 -19.91 20.55 -12.94
CA SER A 633 -21.28 20.20 -12.53
C SER A 633 -21.63 18.74 -12.85
N ASP A 634 -21.04 18.17 -13.91
CA ASP A 634 -21.22 16.75 -14.23
C ASP A 634 -20.45 15.87 -13.24
N GLN A 635 -19.23 16.26 -12.83
CA GLN A 635 -18.48 15.57 -11.77
C GLN A 635 -19.27 15.52 -10.44
N GLN A 636 -19.84 16.65 -10.02
CA GLN A 636 -20.69 16.72 -8.81
C GLN A 636 -21.89 15.76 -8.86
N LEU A 637 -22.48 15.58 -10.04
CA LEU A 637 -23.58 14.63 -10.24
C LEU A 637 -23.12 13.18 -10.20
N ASN A 638 -21.89 12.91 -10.66
CA ASN A 638 -21.34 11.56 -10.72
C ASN A 638 -20.85 11.08 -9.35
N ALA A 639 -20.37 11.99 -8.48
CA ALA A 639 -19.82 11.68 -7.16
C ALA A 639 -18.77 10.55 -7.22
N ASN A 640 -17.83 10.70 -8.14
CA ASN A 640 -16.94 9.64 -8.62
C ASN A 640 -15.49 9.77 -8.13
N LEU A 641 -15.27 10.48 -7.02
CA LEU A 641 -14.01 10.50 -6.28
C LEU A 641 -14.26 10.05 -4.85
N THR A 642 -13.63 8.96 -4.45
CA THR A 642 -13.68 8.43 -3.08
C THR A 642 -12.29 8.42 -2.47
N ILE A 643 -12.16 8.92 -1.25
CA ILE A 643 -10.92 8.94 -0.46
C ILE A 643 -11.19 8.24 0.87
N ALA A 644 -10.39 7.22 1.18
CA ALA A 644 -10.39 6.54 2.46
C ALA A 644 -8.96 6.52 3.02
N THR A 645 -8.79 6.93 4.28
CA THR A 645 -7.45 6.95 4.91
C THR A 645 -7.28 5.94 6.04
N GLY A 646 -8.32 5.72 6.85
CA GLY A 646 -8.43 4.51 7.69
C GLY A 646 -8.04 4.71 9.16
N GLU A 647 -7.05 3.99 9.69
CA GLU A 647 -6.63 4.17 11.09
C GLU A 647 -5.34 5.00 11.18
N GLY A 648 -5.33 6.16 11.84
CA GLY A 648 -4.15 7.03 11.91
C GLY A 648 -4.54 8.48 12.12
N ASN A 649 -3.59 9.42 12.27
CA ASN A 649 -3.92 10.85 12.24
C ASN A 649 -3.71 11.36 10.81
N ASP A 650 -4.77 11.33 10.03
CA ASP A 650 -4.68 11.50 8.58
C ASP A 650 -4.91 12.95 8.16
N VAL A 651 -4.42 13.30 6.98
CA VAL A 651 -4.63 14.60 6.38
C VAL A 651 -5.13 14.48 4.95
N VAL A 652 -6.35 14.94 4.71
CA VAL A 652 -6.97 14.97 3.38
C VAL A 652 -7.09 16.41 2.89
N ARG A 653 -6.64 16.67 1.66
CA ARG A 653 -6.77 17.98 0.98
C ARG A 653 -7.35 17.79 -0.41
N THR A 654 -8.57 18.27 -0.61
CA THR A 654 -9.19 18.39 -1.91
C THR A 654 -9.01 19.84 -2.37
N TRP A 655 -8.24 20.03 -3.43
CA TRP A 655 -7.91 21.35 -3.94
C TRP A 655 -8.85 21.73 -5.08
N GLY A 656 -9.46 22.92 -4.98
CA GLY A 656 -10.21 23.49 -6.09
C GLY A 656 -11.63 22.97 -6.14
N ALA A 657 -12.13 22.80 -7.36
CA ALA A 657 -13.52 22.49 -7.58
C ALA A 657 -13.75 20.97 -7.68
N GLY A 658 -14.88 20.51 -7.13
CA GLY A 658 -15.36 19.15 -7.27
C GLY A 658 -15.74 18.52 -5.95
N ASP A 659 -16.45 17.40 -6.02
CA ASP A 659 -16.98 16.70 -4.87
C ASP A 659 -16.20 15.41 -4.64
N ALA A 660 -15.70 15.23 -3.42
CA ALA A 660 -15.15 13.97 -2.95
C ALA A 660 -16.03 13.39 -1.85
N VAL A 661 -16.10 12.05 -1.82
CA VAL A 661 -16.56 11.29 -0.66
C VAL A 661 -15.33 10.94 0.16
N ILE A 662 -15.19 11.52 1.34
CA ILE A 662 -14.03 11.42 2.21
C ILE A 662 -14.42 10.62 3.46
N GLY A 663 -13.66 9.57 3.77
CA GLY A 663 -13.77 8.80 5.00
C GLY A 663 -12.41 8.69 5.69
N THR A 664 -12.21 9.36 6.81
CA THR A 664 -10.90 9.34 7.47
C THR A 664 -10.73 8.21 8.47
N GLY A 665 -11.81 7.71 9.08
CA GLY A 665 -11.80 6.48 9.89
C GLY A 665 -11.57 6.74 11.38
N THR A 666 -10.42 6.36 11.96
CA THR A 666 -10.19 6.58 13.40
C THR A 666 -8.86 7.27 13.64
N GLY A 667 -8.85 8.31 14.47
CA GLY A 667 -7.65 9.12 14.57
C GLY A 667 -7.85 10.48 15.21
N ASN A 668 -6.99 11.44 14.85
CA ASN A 668 -7.30 12.86 14.97
C ASN A 668 -6.98 13.46 13.61
N ASP A 669 -7.98 13.47 12.75
CA ASP A 669 -7.79 13.69 11.32
C ASP A 669 -7.99 15.16 10.96
N VAL A 670 -7.43 15.56 9.82
CA VAL A 670 -7.53 16.92 9.31
C VAL A 670 -8.01 16.89 7.87
N VAL A 671 -9.19 17.45 7.62
CA VAL A 671 -9.78 17.53 6.28
C VAL A 671 -9.85 18.99 5.84
N TYR A 672 -9.28 19.29 4.67
CA TYR A 672 -9.44 20.56 3.97
C TYR A 672 -10.29 20.31 2.71
N ALA A 673 -11.57 20.65 2.78
CA ALA A 673 -12.58 20.37 1.75
C ALA A 673 -12.41 21.21 0.48
N ASP A 674 -12.07 22.49 0.66
CA ASP A 674 -11.46 23.33 -0.38
C ASP A 674 -10.69 24.44 0.31
N ASN A 675 -9.45 24.61 -0.09
CA ASN A 675 -8.54 25.62 0.45
C ASN A 675 -7.69 26.25 -0.68
N SER A 676 -8.22 26.26 -1.90
CA SER A 676 -7.53 26.71 -3.12
C SER A 676 -7.50 28.22 -3.34
N GLY A 677 -8.19 28.99 -2.50
CA GLY A 677 -8.15 30.45 -2.50
C GLY A 677 -6.77 31.02 -2.10
N PHE A 678 -6.63 32.34 -2.18
CA PHE A 678 -5.35 32.99 -1.87
C PHE A 678 -5.07 32.99 -0.36
N ARG A 679 -3.98 32.36 0.07
CA ARG A 679 -3.54 32.26 1.49
C ARG A 679 -2.46 33.27 1.86
N ASN A 680 -2.74 34.57 1.71
CA ASN A 680 -1.74 35.62 1.96
C ASN A 680 -1.89 36.31 3.33
N ASP A 681 -2.85 35.89 4.16
CA ASP A 681 -3.08 36.50 5.46
C ASP A 681 -1.88 36.28 6.38
N ARG A 682 -1.21 37.38 6.74
CA ARG A 682 -0.05 37.39 7.64
C ARG A 682 -0.13 38.53 8.64
N TRP A 683 0.13 38.21 9.90
CA TRP A 683 0.26 39.18 10.99
C TRP A 683 1.71 39.28 11.45
N GLU A 684 2.24 40.50 11.44
CA GLU A 684 3.57 40.78 11.98
C GLU A 684 3.47 41.53 13.31
N PHE A 685 4.15 41.02 14.33
CA PHE A 685 4.23 41.62 15.65
C PHE A 685 5.65 42.09 15.97
N ASN A 686 5.78 43.12 16.81
CA ASN A 686 7.05 43.75 17.19
C ASN A 686 7.83 44.42 16.04
N SER A 687 7.17 44.72 14.92
CA SER A 687 7.77 45.46 13.81
C SER A 687 7.75 46.98 14.06
N THR A 688 8.67 47.73 13.45
CA THR A 688 8.76 49.21 13.58
C THR A 688 8.08 49.94 12.42
N ALA A 689 7.34 49.23 11.57
CA ALA A 689 6.62 49.81 10.44
C ALA A 689 5.46 50.68 10.95
N ALA A 690 5.54 51.99 10.75
CA ALA A 690 4.35 52.82 10.86
C ALA A 690 3.32 52.31 9.83
N ALA A 691 2.06 52.15 10.24
CA ALA A 691 0.96 51.68 9.40
C ALA A 691 1.10 52.15 7.93
N GLY A 692 1.37 51.20 7.02
CA GLY A 692 1.50 51.45 5.58
C GLY A 692 2.90 51.68 5.02
N ALA A 693 3.99 51.39 5.74
CA ALA A 693 5.33 51.34 5.16
C ALA A 693 6.12 50.12 5.65
N MET A 694 6.36 49.19 4.74
CA MET A 694 7.35 48.13 4.83
C MET A 694 8.68 48.53 5.49
N PRO A 695 9.23 47.71 6.40
CA PRO A 695 10.66 47.70 6.64
C PRO A 695 11.34 46.84 5.58
N THR A 696 11.76 47.44 4.47
CA THR A 696 12.71 46.83 3.53
C THR A 696 14.02 46.48 4.26
N ASP A 697 14.31 45.23 4.59
CA ASP A 697 15.60 44.83 5.19
C ASP A 697 16.05 45.72 6.39
N VAL A 698 15.12 46.40 7.06
CA VAL A 698 15.48 47.37 8.11
C VAL A 698 15.49 46.59 9.41
N SER A 699 16.65 46.00 9.70
CA SER A 699 17.11 45.77 11.07
C SER A 699 16.59 46.89 11.97
N ASN A 700 15.99 46.52 13.10
CA ASN A 700 15.45 47.28 14.26
C ASN A 700 16.27 48.50 14.77
N SER A 701 16.83 49.27 13.85
CA SER A 701 17.80 50.34 14.02
C SER A 701 17.17 51.73 13.87
N ASP A 702 15.83 51.82 13.90
CA ASP A 702 15.14 53.12 13.90
C ASP A 702 15.36 53.87 15.23
N THR A 703 16.11 54.96 15.09
CA THR A 703 16.49 56.02 16.02
C THR A 703 15.41 56.59 16.95
N SER A 704 14.12 56.35 16.69
CA SER A 704 13.04 56.71 17.62
C SER A 704 12.93 55.74 18.83
N LEU A 705 13.37 54.48 18.66
CA LEU A 705 13.52 53.48 19.72
C LEU A 705 15.00 53.05 19.89
N SER A 706 15.89 53.42 18.96
CA SER A 706 17.29 52.97 18.93
C SER A 706 18.27 53.75 19.81
N ASP A 707 17.84 54.51 20.82
CA ASP A 707 18.82 55.08 21.75
C ASP A 707 19.47 54.00 22.65
N THR A 708 19.03 52.73 22.57
CA THR A 708 19.74 51.57 23.15
C THR A 708 19.70 50.24 22.35
N ALA A 709 19.04 50.18 21.19
CA ALA A 709 18.76 48.93 20.47
C ALA A 709 19.92 48.40 19.59
N ASN A 710 21.09 48.20 20.19
CA ASN A 710 22.04 47.21 19.69
C ASN A 710 22.29 46.22 20.84
N GLY A 711 21.42 45.22 20.97
CA GLY A 711 21.53 44.17 22.00
C GLY A 711 20.85 44.44 23.34
N VAL A 712 19.81 45.28 23.42
CA VAL A 712 19.01 45.43 24.65
C VAL A 712 17.65 44.74 24.49
N LYS A 713 17.46 43.68 25.30
CA LYS A 713 16.23 42.89 25.45
C LYS A 713 15.04 43.82 25.77
N GLN A 714 14.02 43.88 24.90
CA GLN A 714 12.75 44.53 25.27
C GLN A 714 12.14 43.72 26.42
N THR A 715 11.91 44.37 27.55
CA THR A 715 11.44 43.72 28.78
C THR A 715 10.25 44.47 29.36
N PHE A 716 9.24 43.71 29.77
CA PHE A 716 8.06 44.15 30.48
C PHE A 716 8.27 43.91 31.96
N SER A 717 8.02 44.92 32.79
CA SER A 717 7.98 44.74 34.24
C SER A 717 6.60 44.24 34.62
N VAL A 718 6.52 43.09 35.29
CA VAL A 718 5.26 42.55 35.82
C VAL A 718 5.20 42.73 37.34
N ASP A 719 3.98 42.72 37.88
CA ASP A 719 3.78 42.79 39.32
C ASP A 719 4.44 41.58 40.02
N GLU A 720 4.88 41.78 41.26
CA GLU A 720 5.53 40.72 42.04
C GLU A 720 4.57 39.53 42.24
N GLY A 721 4.97 38.35 41.78
CA GLY A 721 4.17 37.12 41.87
C GLY A 721 3.09 36.98 40.79
N ALA A 722 3.05 37.87 39.79
CA ALA A 722 2.21 37.69 38.62
C ALA A 722 2.75 36.55 37.74
N GLU A 723 1.84 35.72 37.24
CA GLU A 723 2.15 34.60 36.34
C GLU A 723 1.40 34.85 35.05
N ILE A 724 2.10 35.37 34.05
CA ILE A 724 1.45 35.79 32.80
C ILE A 724 1.19 34.56 31.93
N GLN A 725 -0.03 34.46 31.43
CA GLN A 725 -0.42 33.48 30.44
C GLN A 725 -0.91 34.17 29.16
N VAL A 726 -0.74 33.48 28.04
CA VAL A 726 -1.24 33.86 26.72
C VAL A 726 -2.22 32.83 26.20
N ARG A 727 -3.22 33.27 25.46
CA ARG A 727 -4.15 32.45 24.68
C ARG A 727 -4.27 33.09 23.30
N VAL A 728 -4.29 32.26 22.27
CA VAL A 728 -4.58 32.69 20.91
C VAL A 728 -5.97 32.19 20.55
N SER A 729 -6.71 32.97 19.77
CA SER A 729 -7.95 32.54 19.17
C SER A 729 -7.94 32.86 17.68
N PHE A 730 -8.48 31.96 16.88
CA PHE A 730 -8.62 32.14 15.44
C PHE A 730 -9.93 31.51 14.98
N LYS A 731 -10.76 32.27 14.27
CA LYS A 731 -12.10 31.81 13.82
C LYS A 731 -12.97 31.25 14.96
N GLY A 732 -12.85 31.82 16.17
CA GLY A 732 -13.60 31.40 17.35
C GLY A 732 -12.99 30.23 18.12
N HIS A 733 -12.09 29.45 17.50
CA HIS A 733 -11.31 28.41 18.16
C HIS A 733 -10.29 29.03 19.11
N GLU A 734 -10.21 28.55 20.36
CA GLU A 734 -9.37 29.16 21.40
C GLU A 734 -8.39 28.15 21.99
N THR A 735 -7.09 28.47 21.96
CA THR A 735 -6.05 27.62 22.55
C THR A 735 -6.24 27.43 24.05
N VAL A 736 -5.58 26.44 24.64
CA VAL A 736 -5.36 26.46 26.09
C VAL A 736 -4.48 27.67 26.48
N TRP A 737 -4.60 28.10 27.74
CA TRP A 737 -3.73 29.17 28.26
C TRP A 737 -2.32 28.65 28.47
N VAL A 738 -1.34 29.26 27.80
CA VAL A 738 0.08 28.91 27.85
C VAL A 738 0.84 29.86 28.76
N ASP A 739 1.70 29.34 29.63
CA ASP A 739 2.53 30.14 30.53
C ASP A 739 3.62 30.89 29.79
N VAL A 740 3.74 32.19 30.07
CA VAL A 740 4.86 33.01 29.59
C VAL A 740 5.99 32.94 30.61
N PRO A 741 7.13 32.29 30.30
CA PRO A 741 8.19 32.08 31.28
C PRO A 741 8.79 33.42 31.73
N SER A 742 8.93 33.62 33.04
CA SER A 742 9.64 34.76 33.63
C SER A 742 11.10 34.38 33.97
N THR A 743 12.00 35.36 33.99
CA THR A 743 13.44 35.08 34.15
C THR A 743 13.92 34.82 35.58
N ASP A 744 13.14 35.17 36.62
CA ASP A 744 13.69 35.33 37.97
C ASP A 744 12.95 34.66 39.13
N GLY A 745 11.95 33.81 38.89
CA GLY A 745 11.44 32.88 39.91
C GLY A 745 11.06 33.55 41.25
N GLY A 746 10.17 34.55 41.21
CA GLY A 746 9.35 34.94 42.35
C GLY A 746 9.99 35.85 43.41
N ASN A 747 10.68 36.92 43.03
CA ASN A 747 10.90 38.06 43.93
C ASN A 747 10.78 39.40 43.19
N THR A 748 10.16 40.40 43.82
CA THR A 748 9.98 41.81 43.39
C THR A 748 10.71 42.21 42.09
N GLY A 749 9.95 42.39 41.01
CA GLY A 749 10.44 42.95 39.75
C GLY A 749 10.78 41.93 38.67
N ASP A 750 10.00 40.85 38.58
CA ASP A 750 10.13 39.88 37.49
C ASP A 750 9.97 40.60 36.14
N THR A 751 10.88 40.30 35.21
CA THR A 751 10.84 40.84 33.85
C THR A 751 10.59 39.72 32.85
N ILE A 752 9.71 40.01 31.90
CA ILE A 752 9.38 39.15 30.76
C ILE A 752 9.91 39.83 29.51
N SER A 753 10.57 39.10 28.60
CA SER A 753 10.88 39.66 27.27
C SER A 753 9.87 39.34 26.20
N THR A 754 9.89 40.16 25.15
CA THR A 754 9.26 39.86 23.86
C THR A 754 9.63 38.48 23.32
N LEU A 755 10.89 38.02 23.43
CA LEU A 755 11.25 36.66 23.00
C LEU A 755 10.55 35.55 23.79
N GLN A 756 10.29 35.79 25.09
CA GLN A 756 9.58 34.82 25.93
C GLN A 756 8.09 34.82 25.61
N VAL A 757 7.52 35.99 25.30
CA VAL A 757 6.15 36.12 24.81
C VAL A 757 5.99 35.47 23.44
N ASN A 758 6.89 35.75 22.48
CA ASN A 758 6.89 35.13 21.15
C ASN A 758 6.96 33.61 21.26
N GLN A 759 7.82 33.07 22.14
CA GLN A 759 7.92 31.63 22.32
C GLN A 759 6.63 31.03 22.89
N ALA A 760 5.98 31.70 23.83
CA ALA A 760 4.69 31.26 24.38
C ALA A 760 3.55 31.35 23.35
N ILE A 761 3.57 32.35 22.45
CA ILE A 761 2.61 32.43 21.35
C ILE A 761 2.85 31.31 20.33
N LYS A 762 4.11 31.05 19.94
CA LYS A 762 4.45 29.93 19.04
C LYS A 762 4.03 28.58 19.64
N ASP A 763 4.22 28.42 20.95
CA ASP A 763 3.77 27.23 21.68
C ASP A 763 2.23 27.15 21.72
N ALA A 764 1.54 28.27 21.91
CA ALA A 764 0.07 28.31 21.86
C ALA A 764 -0.49 28.02 20.46
N VAL A 765 0.21 28.38 19.38
CA VAL A 765 -0.28 28.16 18.00
C VAL A 765 0.16 26.79 17.48
N ASN A 766 1.46 26.52 17.41
CA ASN A 766 2.00 25.37 16.68
C ASN A 766 1.88 24.04 17.45
N ASN A 767 1.53 24.05 18.74
CA ASN A 767 1.32 22.84 19.55
C ASN A 767 -0.14 22.66 19.99
N ASP A 768 -1.05 23.49 19.48
CA ASP A 768 -2.49 23.35 19.69
C ASP A 768 -3.08 22.48 18.57
N HIS A 769 -3.97 21.55 18.94
CA HIS A 769 -4.47 20.54 18.00
C HIS A 769 -5.34 21.13 16.88
N VAL A 770 -5.95 22.30 17.10
CA VAL A 770 -6.71 23.02 16.07
C VAL A 770 -5.83 24.05 15.39
N LEU A 771 -5.22 24.95 16.16
CA LEU A 771 -4.56 26.12 15.57
C LEU A 771 -3.31 25.76 14.77
N ALA A 772 -2.63 24.65 15.05
CA ALA A 772 -1.50 24.19 14.24
C ALA A 772 -1.91 23.81 12.81
N ASN A 773 -3.19 23.49 12.59
CA ASN A 773 -3.77 23.20 11.28
C ASN A 773 -4.34 24.44 10.57
N LEU A 774 -4.52 25.55 11.29
CA LEU A 774 -5.10 26.79 10.76
C LEU A 774 -4.08 27.92 10.60
N LEU A 775 -3.02 27.93 11.41
CA LEU A 775 -2.03 28.98 11.50
C LEU A 775 -0.62 28.42 11.67
N GLU A 776 0.38 29.13 11.18
CA GLU A 776 1.78 28.89 11.49
C GLU A 776 2.41 30.13 12.16
N ALA A 777 2.99 29.96 13.36
CA ALA A 777 3.71 31.02 14.06
C ALA A 777 5.23 30.79 14.05
N PHE A 778 6.00 31.75 13.54
CA PHE A 778 7.46 31.63 13.41
C PHE A 778 8.22 32.95 13.64
N ASP A 779 9.52 32.83 13.88
CA ASP A 779 10.38 34.00 14.12
C ASP A 779 10.70 34.70 12.78
N GLY A 780 10.44 36.01 12.72
CA GLY A 780 10.87 36.87 11.63
C GLY A 780 12.26 37.47 11.87
N ASP A 781 12.69 38.36 10.97
CA ASP A 781 13.98 39.03 11.09
C ASP A 781 14.09 39.86 12.39
N GLY A 782 14.99 39.47 13.29
CA GLY A 782 15.24 40.16 14.56
C GLY A 782 14.40 39.65 15.73
N ASN A 783 13.52 40.48 16.30
CA ASN A 783 12.60 40.10 17.39
C ASN A 783 11.14 40.05 16.90
N ILE A 784 10.94 40.01 15.58
CA ILE A 784 9.62 39.97 14.94
C ILE A 784 9.03 38.57 15.14
N LEU A 785 7.72 38.52 15.38
CA LEU A 785 6.93 37.30 15.33
C LEU A 785 6.00 37.41 14.14
N ASN A 786 6.02 36.41 13.27
CA ASN A 786 5.07 36.25 12.19
C ASN A 786 4.06 35.18 12.57
N ILE A 787 2.81 35.41 12.21
CA ILE A 787 1.76 34.41 12.20
C ILE A 787 1.15 34.44 10.79
N GLU A 788 1.07 33.30 10.13
CA GLU A 788 0.51 33.15 8.77
C GLU A 788 -0.70 32.22 8.82
N SER A 789 -1.71 32.49 7.97
CA SER A 789 -2.87 31.62 7.81
C SER A 789 -2.55 30.46 6.88
N LEU A 790 -2.88 29.24 7.31
CA LEU A 790 -2.81 28.03 6.49
C LEU A 790 -4.10 27.78 5.70
N ILE A 791 -5.16 28.52 6.02
CA ILE A 791 -6.45 28.51 5.32
C ILE A 791 -6.63 29.77 4.47
N ASP A 792 -7.37 29.62 3.39
CA ASP A 792 -7.78 30.68 2.48
C ASP A 792 -8.95 31.51 3.05
N GLY A 793 -9.49 32.42 2.23
CA GLY A 793 -10.48 33.40 2.66
C GLY A 793 -9.88 34.66 3.28
N ASN A 794 -10.76 35.62 3.60
CA ASN A 794 -10.34 36.86 4.26
C ASN A 794 -10.39 36.73 5.79
N ASN A 795 -9.26 36.38 6.40
CA ASN A 795 -9.17 36.04 7.82
C ASN A 795 -8.52 37.12 8.70
N LEU A 796 -8.14 38.27 8.14
CA LEU A 796 -7.37 39.32 8.84
C LEU A 796 -7.95 39.77 10.19
N ASP A 797 -9.28 39.76 10.31
CA ASP A 797 -10.00 40.14 11.53
C ASP A 797 -10.19 38.98 12.52
N ALA A 798 -9.89 37.74 12.14
CA ALA A 798 -10.22 36.52 12.90
C ALA A 798 -9.22 36.16 14.01
N LEU A 799 -7.97 36.65 13.95
CA LEU A 799 -6.94 36.38 14.97
C LEU A 799 -7.14 37.24 16.24
N ASP A 800 -7.16 36.67 17.43
CA ASP A 800 -7.07 37.40 18.71
C ASP A 800 -5.95 36.83 19.58
N ILE A 801 -5.19 37.71 20.25
CA ILE A 801 -4.17 37.31 21.21
C ILE A 801 -4.48 37.96 22.54
N SER A 802 -4.80 37.12 23.51
CA SER A 802 -5.27 37.53 24.83
C SER A 802 -4.27 37.16 25.92
N PHE A 803 -4.05 38.07 26.86
CA PHE A 803 -3.15 37.85 28.00
C PHE A 803 -3.86 38.02 29.34
N ARG A 804 -3.45 37.23 30.34
CA ARG A 804 -3.92 37.35 31.73
C ARG A 804 -2.79 37.13 32.74
N ASP A 805 -3.02 37.56 33.97
CA ASP A 805 -2.31 37.03 35.13
C ASP A 805 -3.08 35.82 35.69
N HIS A 806 -2.48 34.63 35.64
CA HIS A 806 -3.02 33.36 36.11
C HIS A 806 -3.46 33.41 37.58
N ASN A 807 -2.64 34.04 38.44
CA ASN A 807 -2.87 34.04 39.89
C ASN A 807 -4.06 34.88 40.32
N SER A 808 -4.30 35.99 39.63
CA SER A 808 -5.43 36.88 39.90
C SER A 808 -6.61 36.67 38.94
N ASN A 809 -6.41 35.91 37.86
CA ASN A 809 -7.29 35.78 36.71
C ASN A 809 -7.75 37.16 36.18
N THR A 810 -6.85 38.15 36.21
CA THR A 810 -7.14 39.52 35.73
C THR A 810 -6.44 39.80 34.41
N THR A 811 -7.08 40.62 33.57
CA THR A 811 -6.58 41.04 32.25
C THR A 811 -5.98 42.46 32.28
N SER A 812 -5.74 43.03 33.47
CA SER A 812 -5.24 44.41 33.61
C SER A 812 -4.34 44.62 34.83
N THR A 813 -3.02 44.71 34.57
CA THR A 813 -1.95 45.23 35.43
C THR A 813 -1.03 46.15 34.61
N ASP A 814 -0.16 46.95 35.23
CA ASP A 814 0.70 47.91 34.50
C ASP A 814 1.62 47.20 33.47
N GLY A 815 2.09 45.99 33.78
CA GLY A 815 2.92 45.17 32.88
C GLY A 815 2.12 44.52 31.74
N LEU A 816 0.93 44.02 32.04
CA LEU A 816 0.05 43.36 31.08
C LEU A 816 -0.51 44.35 30.05
N ALA A 817 -0.78 45.59 30.47
CA ALA A 817 -1.20 46.67 29.57
C ALA A 817 -0.13 46.99 28.51
N ALA A 818 1.16 46.88 28.85
CA ALA A 818 2.25 47.10 27.90
C ALA A 818 2.39 45.94 26.91
N ILE A 819 2.17 44.70 27.36
CA ILE A 819 2.15 43.52 26.48
C ILE A 819 0.95 43.59 25.52
N ASN A 820 -0.26 43.82 26.05
CA ASN A 820 -1.47 43.98 25.25
C ASN A 820 -1.38 45.14 24.25
N ALA A 821 -0.70 46.23 24.60
CA ALA A 821 -0.50 47.34 23.66
C ALA A 821 0.42 46.96 22.50
N LEU A 822 1.40 46.07 22.72
CA LEU A 822 2.36 45.67 21.70
C LEU A 822 1.83 44.56 20.79
N TYR A 823 1.14 43.57 21.36
CA TYR A 823 0.59 42.43 20.62
C TYR A 823 -0.87 42.63 20.20
N GLY A 824 -1.52 43.72 20.62
CA GLY A 824 -2.84 44.13 20.15
C GLY A 824 -2.81 45.11 18.95
N GLU A 825 -1.65 45.66 18.58
CA GLU A 825 -1.48 46.49 17.38
C GLU A 825 -1.07 45.58 16.21
N LYS A 826 -2.07 44.99 15.55
CA LYS A 826 -1.87 44.16 14.35
C LYS A 826 -1.41 45.03 13.18
N VAL A 827 -0.29 44.69 12.55
CA VAL A 827 0.15 45.30 11.28
C VAL A 827 -0.12 44.31 10.15
N ASP A 828 -1.00 44.68 9.23
CA ASP A 828 -1.39 43.94 8.03
C ASP A 828 -0.84 44.68 6.78
N SER A 829 0.33 44.26 6.27
CA SER A 829 0.88 44.75 4.98
C SER A 829 2.15 44.01 4.51
N ASP A 830 2.16 43.42 3.30
CA ASP A 830 2.66 44.09 2.08
C ASP A 830 4.07 44.72 2.01
N VAL A 831 5.14 43.99 1.65
CA VAL A 831 6.03 44.27 0.48
C VAL A 831 5.99 45.67 -0.20
N SER A 832 4.76 45.95 -0.63
CA SER A 832 4.38 46.92 -1.64
C SER A 832 3.35 47.94 -1.15
N GLY A 833 2.90 47.85 0.11
CA GLY A 833 1.77 48.62 0.63
C GLY A 833 0.40 48.20 0.05
N GLN A 834 0.26 46.94 -0.38
CA GLN A 834 -1.04 46.32 -0.66
C GLN A 834 -1.56 45.63 0.62
N THR A 835 -2.87 45.67 0.84
CA THR A 835 -3.54 44.82 1.84
C THR A 835 -3.34 43.37 1.42
N LEU A 836 -2.74 42.54 2.28
CA LEU A 836 -2.63 41.09 2.07
C LEU A 836 -3.88 40.46 2.67
N GLY A 837 -5.02 40.67 2.02
CA GLY A 837 -6.18 39.84 2.32
C GLY A 837 -6.04 38.56 1.51
N GLY A 838 -6.18 37.43 2.18
CA GLY A 838 -6.60 36.22 1.52
C GLY A 838 -7.94 36.42 0.81
N ALA A 839 -8.24 35.53 -0.11
CA ALA A 839 -9.49 35.54 -0.84
C ALA A 839 -10.15 34.19 -0.71
N ASP A 840 -11.48 34.21 -0.65
CA ASP A 840 -12.29 33.01 -0.70
C ASP A 840 -12.01 32.27 -2.02
N SER A 841 -12.19 30.96 -2.01
CA SER A 841 -12.11 30.16 -3.22
C SER A 841 -13.14 30.62 -4.26
N GLU A 842 -12.76 30.63 -5.53
CA GLU A 842 -13.69 30.82 -6.64
C GLU A 842 -14.34 29.49 -7.07
N ALA A 843 -13.85 28.37 -6.56
CA ALA A 843 -14.38 27.03 -6.81
C ALA A 843 -15.55 26.70 -5.89
N GLU A 844 -16.44 25.82 -6.37
CA GLU A 844 -17.54 25.26 -5.60
C GLU A 844 -17.13 23.84 -5.16
N SER A 845 -17.43 23.51 -3.90
CA SER A 845 -17.11 22.23 -3.27
C SER A 845 -18.33 21.72 -2.51
N ASP A 846 -18.83 20.53 -2.84
CA ASP A 846 -19.94 19.88 -2.14
C ASP A 846 -19.49 18.51 -1.61
N ASN A 847 -18.36 18.48 -0.89
CA ASN A 847 -17.78 17.23 -0.42
C ASN A 847 -18.66 16.55 0.62
N THR A 848 -18.67 15.22 0.63
CA THR A 848 -19.29 14.42 1.69
C THR A 848 -18.19 13.87 2.59
N ILE A 849 -18.16 14.28 3.85
CA ILE A 849 -17.04 14.05 4.77
C ILE A 849 -17.53 13.25 5.97
N ASP A 850 -17.04 12.03 6.12
CA ASP A 850 -17.11 11.22 7.34
C ASP A 850 -15.74 11.24 8.01
N VAL A 851 -15.60 12.03 9.07
CA VAL A 851 -14.36 12.08 9.85
C VAL A 851 -14.20 10.91 10.81
N GLY A 852 -15.21 10.02 10.88
CA GLY A 852 -15.19 8.88 11.77
C GLY A 852 -14.98 9.27 13.24
N ALA A 853 -14.13 8.54 13.97
CA ALA A 853 -13.95 8.69 15.40
C ALA A 853 -12.62 9.36 15.75
N GLY A 854 -12.66 10.51 16.41
CA GLY A 854 -11.42 11.21 16.72
C GLY A 854 -11.57 12.53 17.45
N ASN A 855 -10.50 13.32 17.48
CA ASN A 855 -10.66 14.76 17.65
C ASN A 855 -10.23 15.44 16.37
N ASP A 856 -11.18 15.61 15.45
CA ASP A 856 -10.86 15.92 14.06
C ASP A 856 -11.01 17.41 13.78
N VAL A 857 -10.25 17.92 12.81
CA VAL A 857 -10.32 19.31 12.34
C VAL A 857 -10.81 19.32 10.90
N VAL A 858 -11.96 19.94 10.65
CA VAL A 858 -12.53 20.04 9.31
C VAL A 858 -12.59 21.50 8.89
N VAL A 859 -11.87 21.83 7.82
CA VAL A 859 -11.91 23.14 7.16
C VAL A 859 -12.77 23.01 5.91
N LEU A 860 -14.00 23.53 5.99
CA LEU A 860 -14.96 23.53 4.90
C LEU A 860 -14.64 24.62 3.86
N GLY A 861 -15.14 24.42 2.65
CA GLY A 861 -14.87 25.30 1.50
C GLY A 861 -15.35 26.73 1.73
N THR A 862 -14.67 27.69 1.10
CA THR A 862 -15.01 29.12 1.21
C THR A 862 -15.81 29.66 0.01
N GLY A 863 -16.12 28.81 -0.98
CA GLY A 863 -16.86 29.17 -2.18
C GLY A 863 -18.29 29.69 -1.91
N GLU A 864 -18.80 30.62 -2.72
CA GLU A 864 -20.14 31.22 -2.54
C GLU A 864 -21.29 30.18 -2.64
N PHE A 865 -21.05 29.07 -3.33
CA PHE A 865 -22.03 28.02 -3.57
C PHE A 865 -21.63 26.65 -3.00
N SER A 866 -20.52 26.55 -2.27
CA SER A 866 -20.11 25.32 -1.60
C SER A 866 -21.17 24.85 -0.59
N ASN A 867 -21.44 23.55 -0.57
CA ASN A 867 -22.39 22.86 0.28
C ASN A 867 -21.76 21.55 0.79
N ASP A 868 -20.72 21.66 1.61
CA ASP A 868 -20.08 20.48 2.15
C ASP A 868 -21.01 19.79 3.17
N THR A 869 -21.03 18.46 3.17
CA THR A 869 -21.84 17.63 4.05
C THR A 869 -20.95 16.89 5.04
N LEU A 870 -21.11 17.16 6.33
CA LEU A 870 -20.45 16.42 7.40
C LEU A 870 -21.37 15.27 7.85
N VAL A 871 -20.97 14.05 7.53
CA VAL A 871 -21.63 12.82 7.93
C VAL A 871 -21.15 12.42 9.31
N LEU A 872 -22.09 12.27 10.24
CA LEU A 872 -21.79 11.90 11.61
C LEU A 872 -22.20 10.44 11.81
N VAL A 873 -21.25 9.58 12.14
CA VAL A 873 -21.48 8.14 12.34
C VAL A 873 -21.08 7.70 13.75
N ASP A 874 -21.76 6.66 14.26
CA ASP A 874 -21.45 5.98 15.52
C ASP A 874 -21.06 6.89 16.71
N GLN A 875 -19.79 6.89 17.13
CA GLN A 875 -19.24 7.82 18.12
C GLN A 875 -18.11 8.60 17.46
N PHE A 876 -18.42 9.84 17.06
CA PHE A 876 -17.50 10.66 16.26
C PHE A 876 -16.50 11.50 17.07
N GLY A 877 -16.53 11.42 18.41
CA GLY A 877 -15.54 12.11 19.24
C GLY A 877 -15.72 13.64 19.30
N ASN A 878 -14.65 14.44 19.24
CA ASN A 878 -14.72 15.91 19.39
C ASN A 878 -14.18 16.64 18.15
N ASN A 879 -15.08 17.17 17.31
CA ASN A 879 -14.68 17.70 16.01
C ASN A 879 -14.78 19.22 15.96
N ASP A 880 -13.69 19.84 15.53
CA ASP A 880 -13.52 21.29 15.36
C ASP A 880 -13.77 21.64 13.89
N ILE A 881 -14.88 22.34 13.63
CA ILE A 881 -15.35 22.69 12.29
C ILE A 881 -15.07 24.16 12.01
N VAL A 882 -14.47 24.45 10.87
CA VAL A 882 -14.08 25.79 10.43
C VAL A 882 -14.80 26.13 9.13
N ASN A 883 -15.23 27.39 9.01
CA ASN A 883 -15.94 27.97 7.86
C ASN A 883 -17.36 27.42 7.59
N PHE A 884 -18.01 26.81 8.59
CA PHE A 884 -19.39 26.34 8.43
C PHE A 884 -20.38 27.46 8.07
N THR A 885 -21.06 27.30 6.94
CA THR A 885 -21.98 28.27 6.33
C THR A 885 -23.43 27.89 6.58
N VAL A 886 -24.16 28.81 7.24
CA VAL A 886 -25.57 28.64 7.61
C VAL A 886 -26.48 29.42 6.64
N GLY A 887 -27.44 28.76 6.00
CA GLY A 887 -28.27 29.41 4.97
C GLY A 887 -29.42 28.56 4.42
N ASP A 888 -30.27 29.21 3.63
CA ASP A 888 -31.37 28.60 2.84
C ASP A 888 -31.44 29.22 1.42
N VAL A 889 -30.47 30.07 1.07
CA VAL A 889 -30.36 30.74 -0.24
C VAL A 889 -28.88 31.07 -0.54
N ASN A 890 -28.33 30.41 -1.57
CA ASN A 890 -26.90 30.29 -1.91
C ASN A 890 -26.14 29.44 -0.86
N GLY A 891 -24.99 28.86 -1.23
CA GLY A 891 -24.34 27.69 -0.60
C GLY A 891 -24.46 27.57 0.93
N HIS A 892 -24.65 26.36 1.44
CA HIS A 892 -24.79 26.06 2.87
C HIS A 892 -24.36 24.64 3.20
N ASP A 893 -23.70 24.49 4.34
CA ASP A 893 -23.17 23.21 4.78
C ASP A 893 -24.22 22.39 5.53
N ILE A 894 -24.07 21.07 5.46
CA ILE A 894 -25.06 20.12 5.97
C ILE A 894 -24.43 19.25 7.06
N LEU A 895 -25.16 19.05 8.16
CA LEU A 895 -24.88 17.99 9.14
C LEU A 895 -25.81 16.82 8.86
N ASP A 896 -25.25 15.67 8.50
CA ASP A 896 -26.01 14.46 8.20
C ASP A 896 -26.04 13.53 9.42
N PHE A 897 -27.25 13.29 9.95
CA PHE A 897 -27.51 12.40 11.07
C PHE A 897 -28.27 11.13 10.66
N THR A 898 -28.33 10.82 9.36
CA THR A 898 -29.09 9.69 8.82
C THR A 898 -28.63 8.35 9.37
N SER A 899 -27.35 8.22 9.74
CA SER A 899 -26.77 7.04 10.41
C SER A 899 -27.48 6.71 11.74
N TYR A 900 -28.00 7.71 12.45
CA TYR A 900 -28.76 7.58 13.71
C TYR A 900 -30.26 7.32 13.47
N GLY A 901 -30.69 7.16 12.21
CA GLY A 901 -32.09 6.93 11.84
C GLY A 901 -32.95 8.18 11.82
N VAL A 902 -32.36 9.37 11.97
CA VAL A 902 -33.04 10.66 11.87
C VAL A 902 -33.17 11.04 10.39
N ASN A 903 -34.37 11.37 9.94
CA ASN A 903 -34.68 11.64 8.51
C ASN A 903 -35.35 13.00 8.29
N ARG A 904 -35.41 13.86 9.31
CA ARG A 904 -36.00 15.20 9.21
C ARG A 904 -35.48 16.08 10.35
N ALA A 905 -35.12 17.32 10.05
CA ALA A 905 -34.95 18.33 11.09
C ALA A 905 -36.18 19.24 11.13
N THR A 906 -36.80 19.34 12.30
CA THR A 906 -37.43 20.59 12.72
C THR A 906 -36.50 21.14 13.79
N VAL A 907 -35.89 22.31 13.61
CA VAL A 907 -35.15 22.97 14.69
C VAL A 907 -36.14 23.32 15.81
N GLY A 908 -36.14 22.49 16.85
CA GLY A 908 -37.04 22.57 18.00
C GLY A 908 -36.82 23.82 18.86
N SER A 909 -37.87 24.27 19.55
CA SER A 909 -37.77 25.34 20.55
C SER A 909 -37.00 24.89 21.80
N ASN A 910 -36.47 25.85 22.57
CA ASN A 910 -35.72 25.78 23.86
C ASN A 910 -36.21 24.83 24.99
N ASP A 911 -37.04 23.83 24.74
CA ASP A 911 -37.54 22.86 25.70
C ASP A 911 -37.13 21.46 25.18
N TYR A 912 -36.51 20.62 26.02
CA TYR A 912 -36.03 19.24 25.75
C TYR A 912 -37.15 18.23 25.32
N ASN A 913 -37.97 18.61 24.35
CA ASN A 913 -39.15 17.91 23.90
C ASN A 913 -38.83 17.10 22.64
N VAL A 914 -38.49 15.83 22.84
CA VAL A 914 -38.03 14.92 21.78
C VAL A 914 -39.21 14.31 21.03
N ALA A 915 -39.21 14.43 19.69
CA ALA A 915 -40.12 13.71 18.80
C ALA A 915 -39.33 12.79 17.84
N ASN A 916 -40.02 11.85 17.19
CA ASN A 916 -39.38 10.94 16.24
C ASN A 916 -38.91 11.65 14.98
N ASP A 917 -37.73 11.29 14.50
CA ASP A 917 -37.05 11.85 13.34
C ASP A 917 -36.90 13.38 13.48
N GLU A 918 -36.29 13.85 14.57
CA GLU A 918 -36.00 15.29 14.78
C GLU A 918 -34.60 15.54 15.38
N VAL A 919 -33.98 16.66 14.98
CA VAL A 919 -32.77 17.23 15.59
C VAL A 919 -33.13 18.46 16.43
N ASN A 920 -32.89 18.40 17.74
CA ASN A 920 -33.26 19.43 18.70
C ASN A 920 -32.04 20.24 19.14
N LEU A 921 -32.02 21.54 18.88
CA LEU A 921 -30.96 22.45 19.34
C LEU A 921 -31.37 23.14 20.64
N VAL A 922 -30.54 22.98 21.67
CA VAL A 922 -30.84 23.48 23.03
C VAL A 922 -29.63 24.23 23.59
N SER A 923 -29.82 25.47 24.04
CA SER A 923 -28.75 26.18 24.76
C SER A 923 -28.63 25.66 26.19
N PHE A 924 -27.40 25.35 26.63
CA PHE A 924 -27.15 24.89 27.99
C PHE A 924 -27.59 25.90 29.04
N ASN A 925 -28.41 25.45 29.98
CA ASN A 925 -28.85 26.23 31.13
C ASN A 925 -28.77 25.37 32.40
N ALA A 926 -27.83 25.72 33.29
CA ALA A 926 -27.59 24.99 34.53
C ALA A 926 -28.82 24.90 35.47
N ALA A 927 -29.85 25.73 35.27
CA ALA A 927 -31.09 25.65 36.05
C ALA A 927 -31.97 24.45 35.69
N ASP A 928 -31.72 23.81 34.54
CA ASP A 928 -32.49 22.68 34.04
C ASP A 928 -31.95 21.33 34.57
N PHE A 929 -30.81 21.35 35.26
CA PHE A 929 -30.09 20.17 35.75
C PHE A 929 -29.90 20.20 37.28
N ASP A 930 -29.35 19.11 37.83
CA ASP A 930 -28.98 19.03 39.23
C ASP A 930 -27.91 20.08 39.62
N ALA A 931 -27.90 20.44 40.90
CA ALA A 931 -26.90 21.37 41.41
C ALA A 931 -25.50 20.75 41.25
N ASP A 932 -24.61 21.47 40.55
CA ASP A 932 -23.24 21.11 40.18
C ASP A 932 -23.05 20.59 38.73
N THR A 933 -24.13 20.44 37.93
CA THR A 933 -23.99 20.18 36.49
C THR A 933 -23.52 21.46 35.76
N THR A 934 -22.44 21.31 35.01
CA THR A 934 -21.80 22.29 34.13
C THR A 934 -21.76 21.73 32.73
N PHE A 935 -21.54 22.56 31.71
CA PHE A 935 -21.40 22.07 30.34
C PHE A 935 -20.32 20.97 30.23
N ALA A 936 -19.18 21.17 30.89
CA ALA A 936 -18.04 20.24 30.84
C ALA A 936 -18.40 18.82 31.33
N ASN A 937 -19.14 18.69 32.43
CA ASN A 937 -19.54 17.38 33.00
C ASN A 937 -20.95 16.92 32.61
N LEU A 938 -21.65 17.64 31.72
CA LEU A 938 -22.93 17.22 31.15
C LEU A 938 -22.79 15.84 30.48
N ASN A 939 -23.66 14.90 30.86
CA ASN A 939 -23.64 13.52 30.39
C ASN A 939 -25.04 13.00 30.04
N ALA A 940 -25.13 11.75 29.57
CA ALA A 940 -26.38 11.13 29.12
C ALA A 940 -27.45 11.00 30.21
N ASP A 941 -27.07 10.84 31.49
CA ASP A 941 -28.03 10.75 32.60
C ASP A 941 -28.68 12.12 32.86
N ASP A 942 -27.91 13.21 32.78
CA ASP A 942 -28.44 14.58 32.92
C ASP A 942 -29.48 14.88 31.83
N ILE A 943 -29.20 14.49 30.58
CA ILE A 943 -30.12 14.69 29.45
C ILE A 943 -31.38 13.82 29.61
N ARG A 944 -31.23 12.57 30.05
CA ARG A 944 -32.37 11.69 30.34
C ARG A 944 -33.28 12.28 31.42
N ASP A 945 -32.71 12.86 32.47
CA ASP A 945 -33.46 13.50 33.54
C ASP A 945 -34.17 14.79 33.06
N ALA A 946 -33.54 15.55 32.16
CA ALA A 946 -34.13 16.75 31.54
C ALA A 946 -35.31 16.42 30.61
N ILE A 947 -35.22 15.35 29.80
CA ILE A 947 -36.30 14.86 28.93
C ILE A 947 -37.45 14.26 29.77
N GLY A 948 -37.12 13.49 30.81
CA GLY A 948 -38.08 12.85 31.72
C GLY A 948 -38.58 11.47 31.26
N ASN A 949 -39.63 10.95 31.89
CA ASN A 949 -40.01 9.51 31.80
C ASN A 949 -41.03 9.15 30.69
N THR A 950 -41.36 10.03 29.75
CA THR A 950 -42.42 9.72 28.76
C THR A 950 -42.11 10.38 27.42
N VAL A 951 -41.53 9.61 26.51
CA VAL A 951 -41.63 9.84 25.07
C VAL A 951 -43.03 9.40 24.60
N ASP A 952 -43.59 10.07 23.60
CA ASP A 952 -44.88 9.71 23.01
C ASP A 952 -44.87 8.22 22.57
N ASN A 953 -45.99 7.51 22.73
CA ASN A 953 -46.10 6.08 22.36
C ASN A 953 -45.80 5.87 20.85
N GLY A 954 -44.54 5.59 20.52
CA GLY A 954 -44.02 5.38 19.18
C GLY A 954 -42.51 5.08 19.20
N ARG A 955 -41.95 4.64 18.08
CA ARG A 955 -40.48 4.65 17.88
C ARG A 955 -39.99 6.10 17.98
N VAL A 956 -38.80 6.28 18.55
CA VAL A 956 -38.13 7.58 18.64
C VAL A 956 -36.68 7.36 18.23
N ASP A 957 -36.29 7.95 17.11
CA ASP A 957 -34.92 8.15 16.68
C ASP A 957 -34.73 9.68 16.59
N SER A 958 -33.86 10.28 17.41
CA SER A 958 -33.73 11.75 17.49
C SER A 958 -32.38 12.17 18.05
N ILE A 959 -31.91 13.34 17.61
CA ILE A 959 -30.69 13.97 18.13
C ILE A 959 -31.04 15.16 19.02
N VAL A 960 -30.29 15.34 20.10
CA VAL A 960 -30.28 16.57 20.91
C VAL A 960 -28.87 17.17 20.90
N MET A 961 -28.73 18.37 20.36
CA MET A 961 -27.49 19.15 20.36
C MET A 961 -27.59 20.22 21.46
N VAL A 962 -26.72 20.13 22.47
CA VAL A 962 -26.68 21.09 23.58
C VAL A 962 -25.52 22.05 23.41
N GLU A 963 -25.79 23.35 23.27
CA GLU A 963 -24.79 24.40 23.03
C GLU A 963 -24.22 24.99 24.33
N SER A 964 -22.91 25.25 24.36
CA SER A 964 -22.15 25.85 25.47
C SER A 964 -22.30 27.38 25.60
N GLY A 965 -23.52 27.88 25.82
CA GLY A 965 -23.73 29.27 26.23
C GLY A 965 -23.15 30.33 25.27
N ASN A 966 -23.41 30.16 23.97
CA ASN A 966 -23.01 31.00 22.84
C ASN A 966 -21.53 30.93 22.42
N LYS A 967 -20.84 29.82 22.68
CA LYS A 967 -19.43 29.61 22.26
C LYS A 967 -19.27 28.70 21.05
N GLY A 968 -20.34 28.34 20.33
CA GLY A 968 -20.25 27.48 19.14
C GLY A 968 -19.97 26.00 19.39
N MET A 969 -19.68 25.61 20.64
CA MET A 969 -19.48 24.19 20.99
C MET A 969 -20.78 23.51 21.42
N TYR A 970 -21.11 22.39 20.79
CA TYR A 970 -22.31 21.57 20.97
C TYR A 970 -21.94 20.17 21.46
N LYS A 971 -22.61 19.66 22.50
CA LYS A 971 -22.62 18.24 22.86
C LYS A 971 -23.79 17.55 22.20
N VAL A 972 -23.54 16.48 21.46
CA VAL A 972 -24.54 15.79 20.65
C VAL A 972 -24.92 14.48 21.31
N PHE A 973 -26.23 14.28 21.51
CA PHE A 973 -26.78 13.09 22.14
C PHE A 973 -27.74 12.38 21.19
N ASP A 974 -27.59 11.06 21.05
CA ASP A 974 -28.55 10.18 20.39
C ASP A 974 -29.61 9.69 21.37
N ILE A 975 -30.87 9.74 20.93
CA ILE A 975 -32.04 9.26 21.66
C ILE A 975 -32.76 8.22 20.81
N ASN A 976 -32.68 6.96 21.26
CA ASN A 976 -33.27 5.83 20.54
C ASN A 976 -34.31 5.08 21.40
N SER A 977 -35.42 4.66 20.79
CA SER A 977 -36.46 3.84 21.42
C SER A 977 -36.97 2.77 20.48
N ALA A 978 -37.09 1.53 20.98
CA ALA A 978 -37.73 0.44 20.25
C ALA A 978 -39.22 0.72 19.96
N ASN A 979 -39.75 0.10 18.90
CA ASN A 979 -41.17 0.20 18.53
C ASN A 979 -42.11 -0.08 19.71
N ASP A 980 -43.10 0.80 19.92
CA ASP A 980 -44.10 0.72 20.99
C ASP A 980 -43.51 0.66 22.42
N SER A 981 -42.25 1.09 22.60
CA SER A 981 -41.58 1.17 23.90
C SER A 981 -41.88 2.50 24.60
N THR A 982 -41.91 2.44 25.93
CA THR A 982 -41.93 3.64 26.80
C THR A 982 -40.55 3.92 27.42
N SER A 983 -39.58 3.05 27.15
CA SER A 983 -38.18 3.22 27.54
C SER A 983 -37.33 3.54 26.32
N TYR A 984 -36.45 4.52 26.48
CA TYR A 984 -35.51 5.01 25.48
C TYR A 984 -34.09 4.98 26.07
N THR A 985 -33.08 4.97 25.19
CA THR A 985 -31.67 5.15 25.52
C THR A 985 -31.25 6.59 25.22
N VAL A 986 -30.25 7.06 25.95
CA VAL A 986 -29.57 8.33 25.67
C VAL A 986 -28.09 8.03 25.69
N GLU A 987 -27.39 8.44 24.65
CA GLU A 987 -25.95 8.26 24.50
C GLU A 987 -25.32 9.58 24.06
N LEU A 988 -24.15 9.92 24.61
CA LEU A 988 -23.35 11.03 24.10
C LEU A 988 -22.53 10.47 22.93
N VAL A 989 -22.76 10.97 21.73
CA VAL A 989 -22.11 10.48 20.50
C VAL A 989 -20.87 11.31 20.15
N GLY A 990 -20.83 12.58 20.53
CA GLY A 990 -19.66 13.43 20.34
C GLY A 990 -19.90 14.90 20.66
N THR A 991 -18.92 15.74 20.33
CA THR A 991 -19.01 17.20 20.40
C THR A 991 -18.60 17.83 19.07
N LEU A 992 -19.29 18.91 18.70
CA LEU A 992 -18.95 19.74 17.53
C LEU A 992 -18.61 21.14 18.02
N ASP A 993 -17.46 21.69 17.65
CA ASP A 993 -17.11 23.08 17.90
C ASP A 993 -17.00 23.85 16.59
N PHE A 994 -17.91 24.82 16.39
CA PHE A 994 -17.89 25.70 15.21
C PHE A 994 -17.11 27.00 15.46
N GLY A 995 -16.47 27.15 16.62
CA GLY A 995 -15.79 28.36 17.08
C GLY A 995 -16.74 29.50 17.50
N ASP A 996 -17.89 29.64 16.84
CA ASP A 996 -18.91 30.64 17.13
C ASP A 996 -20.33 30.03 17.11
N SER A 997 -21.25 30.68 17.82
CA SER A 997 -22.66 30.26 17.89
C SER A 997 -23.33 30.34 16.51
N LEU A 998 -23.83 29.20 16.02
CA LEU A 998 -24.49 29.10 14.73
C LEU A 998 -26.01 29.12 14.86
N ALA A 999 -26.67 29.83 13.94
CA ALA A 999 -28.13 29.90 13.86
C ALA A 999 -28.68 28.82 12.91
N LEU A 1000 -28.34 27.54 13.16
CA LEU A 1000 -28.69 26.40 12.32
C LEU A 1000 -30.19 26.39 11.97
N VAL A 1001 -30.50 26.13 10.70
CA VAL A 1001 -31.87 26.01 10.17
C VAL A 1001 -32.11 24.61 9.63
N ASP A 1002 -33.38 24.28 9.33
CA ASP A 1002 -33.77 22.94 8.83
C ASP A 1002 -33.00 22.53 7.56
N ALA A 1003 -32.53 23.49 6.74
CA ALA A 1003 -31.77 23.22 5.52
C ALA A 1003 -30.34 22.70 5.80
N ASN A 1004 -29.75 23.01 6.96
CA ASN A 1004 -28.41 22.57 7.34
C ASN A 1004 -28.37 21.15 7.92
N ILE A 1005 -29.47 20.40 7.90
CA ILE A 1005 -29.56 19.10 8.56
C ILE A 1005 -30.20 18.08 7.62
N ALA A 1006 -29.52 16.95 7.40
CA ALA A 1006 -30.01 15.81 6.62
C ALA A 1006 -30.47 14.65 7.52
#